data_AF-A0A7Z8RXW6-F1
#
_entry.id   AF-A0A7Z8RXW6-F1
#
_cell.length_a   1.000
_cell.length_b   1.000
_cell.length_c   1.000
_cell.angle_alpha   90.00
_cell.angle_beta   90.00
_cell.angle_gamma   90.00
#
_symmetry.space_group_name_H-M   'P 1'
#
loop_
_entity.id
_entity.type
_entity.pdbx_description
1 polymer ?
#
loop_
_entity_poly.entity_id
_entity_poly.type
_entity_poly.pdbx_seq_one_letter_code
_entity_poly.pdbx_strand_id
1 'polypeptide(L)'
;MLKRSYQTLLIVMSMLLIVLSFVFPLTKASAEVINREKYEMDWSFSPMYGKNLRTELLKNTNGQIAYCLTYGKLSPNGNDLPEMGRTVDVVYRVLLNGYPQKSPEELGVSNWKEAHYATQLSVWAALGQIDINEVQHRNGNVAKAVKAIIGGANASQETQDLYMNVTPTDNQEAKLNGEYFETTVYQIESNAKNGVFTVQLANAPNGTKVVSTKGEAKQQFNLGEQFRILIPKSSQTGNFSLKVTSNLSNLQAVAYQGTDKVQDATVLLEKNEEKVSADLQVNWKSLGGLKAVKVGEQKELLQGAVFEVMNSANQKVGTMTTNEQGSASLSGLEIGTYTLKEVKSPTGYVMNGQPQQIEVKTGEVATITVQNTKVKGNMEIKKLSDSGKILPKVEFTVYTAEGKEITKATTNEQGIAQVKDLPYGKYYFVETKGVEGYFLNQTKYPFEIKEQGKTLAFTVENKEVKGNVLLIKLDGENPGGKLEGAVFVLQDSKGKKISEHKSDKNGLIEVKDLPFGAYSFVEKQAPIGYVLSKELIPFSISEQGKTVMLTAQNKRIIGELEISKVDIADGNNKLSNAEFTIFNEQGKEVAKGKTDENGIAKFKLPYGKYTYKETFAPDGYLLNEEIFSFEIKENGQIIKHTVKDQKKPTPPTPETPKPEQPEQPQKPQKPEIPQKPEQPEAPQPQVPEQPKVTEKPVIPQLEKPQQIVMKPQLEQTQKKIETYLPTTGGKAENPYIKWIGLACVVLGSIGAVFAVRNRKKAQS
;
A
#
# COMPACT_ATOMS: atom_id res chain seq x y z
N MET A 1 -66.04 15.80 -27.42
CA MET A 1 -66.37 15.11 -26.15
C MET A 1 -67.32 13.91 -26.30
N LEU A 2 -68.00 13.69 -27.44
CA LEU A 2 -68.95 12.58 -27.62
C LEU A 2 -68.32 11.16 -27.67
N LYS A 3 -67.07 11.01 -28.14
CA LYS A 3 -66.43 9.68 -28.29
C LYS A 3 -65.95 9.03 -26.98
N ARG A 4 -65.57 9.84 -25.98
CA ARG A 4 -65.05 9.34 -24.69
C ARG A 4 -66.16 8.91 -23.73
N SER A 5 -67.33 9.53 -23.84
CA SER A 5 -68.54 9.19 -23.07
C SER A 5 -69.17 7.87 -23.53
N TYR A 6 -69.13 7.55 -24.83
CA TYR A 6 -69.60 6.26 -25.34
C TYR A 6 -68.73 5.07 -24.88
N GLN A 7 -67.41 5.24 -24.79
CA GLN A 7 -66.51 4.20 -24.29
C GLN A 7 -66.69 3.94 -22.78
N THR A 8 -66.93 4.98 -21.97
CA THR A 8 -67.21 4.80 -20.55
C THR A 8 -68.60 4.21 -20.32
N LEU A 9 -69.60 4.59 -21.12
CA LEU A 9 -70.94 3.99 -21.07
C LEU A 9 -70.93 2.51 -21.50
N LEU A 10 -70.12 2.13 -22.49
CA LEU A 10 -69.92 0.73 -22.91
C LEU A 10 -69.17 -0.10 -21.85
N ILE A 11 -68.18 0.47 -21.17
CA ILE A 11 -67.46 -0.22 -20.08
C ILE A 11 -68.37 -0.39 -18.85
N VAL A 12 -69.19 0.61 -18.53
CA VAL A 12 -70.17 0.54 -17.42
C VAL A 12 -71.32 -0.42 -17.76
N MET A 13 -71.83 -0.43 -19.00
CA MET A 13 -72.81 -1.45 -19.46
C MET A 13 -72.21 -2.86 -19.49
N SER A 14 -70.93 -3.01 -19.87
CA SER A 14 -70.22 -4.29 -19.85
C SER A 14 -70.01 -4.80 -18.42
N MET A 15 -69.62 -3.92 -17.48
CA MET A 15 -69.55 -4.27 -16.06
C MET A 15 -70.93 -4.55 -15.46
N LEU A 16 -71.99 -3.85 -15.87
CA LEU A 16 -73.36 -4.12 -15.44
C LEU A 16 -73.88 -5.45 -15.98
N LEU A 17 -73.52 -5.84 -17.21
CA LEU A 17 -73.82 -7.15 -17.80
C LEU A 17 -73.06 -8.28 -17.10
N ILE A 18 -71.78 -8.06 -16.75
CA ILE A 18 -70.98 -9.02 -15.98
C ILE A 18 -71.57 -9.18 -14.56
N VAL A 19 -71.97 -8.08 -13.90
CA VAL A 19 -72.63 -8.14 -12.58
C VAL A 19 -74.02 -8.78 -12.66
N LEU A 20 -74.82 -8.54 -13.71
CA LEU A 20 -76.09 -9.25 -13.91
C LEU A 20 -75.89 -10.76 -14.16
N SER A 21 -74.79 -11.19 -14.80
CA SER A 21 -74.47 -12.62 -14.94
C SER A 21 -73.99 -13.32 -13.66
N PHE A 22 -73.54 -12.57 -12.65
CA PHE A 22 -73.18 -13.10 -11.32
C PHE A 22 -74.33 -13.03 -10.30
N VAL A 23 -75.29 -12.10 -10.46
CA VAL A 23 -76.43 -11.92 -9.53
C VAL A 23 -77.64 -12.79 -9.91
N PHE A 24 -77.75 -13.20 -11.18
CA PHE A 24 -78.69 -14.23 -11.62
C PHE A 24 -77.93 -15.25 -12.48
N PRO A 25 -77.50 -16.41 -11.92
CA PRO A 25 -77.23 -17.54 -12.77
C PRO A 25 -78.57 -17.90 -13.43
N LEU A 26 -78.78 -17.47 -14.67
CA LEU A 26 -79.67 -18.19 -15.57
C LEU A 26 -79.01 -19.56 -15.74
N THR A 27 -79.33 -20.50 -14.84
CA THR A 27 -79.16 -21.91 -15.13
C THR A 27 -79.93 -22.12 -16.42
N LYS A 28 -79.22 -22.27 -17.54
CA LYS A 28 -79.85 -22.89 -18.72
C LYS A 28 -80.34 -24.23 -18.19
N ALA A 29 -81.65 -24.36 -17.99
CA ALA A 29 -82.25 -25.63 -17.66
C ALA A 29 -81.96 -26.54 -18.86
N SER A 30 -80.94 -27.39 -18.72
CA SER A 30 -80.69 -28.44 -19.69
C SER A 30 -81.78 -29.46 -19.45
N ALA A 31 -82.72 -29.57 -20.37
CA ALA A 31 -83.70 -30.64 -20.37
C ALA A 31 -83.24 -31.71 -21.35
N GLU A 32 -83.44 -32.97 -20.97
CA GLU A 32 -83.10 -34.12 -21.81
C GLU A 32 -84.37 -34.90 -22.15
N VAL A 33 -84.57 -35.21 -23.43
CA VAL A 33 -85.68 -36.08 -23.86
C VAL A 33 -85.28 -37.53 -23.66
N ILE A 34 -85.99 -38.23 -22.79
CA ILE A 34 -85.74 -39.66 -22.51
C ILE A 34 -86.88 -40.51 -23.06
N ASN A 35 -86.54 -41.46 -23.93
CA ASN A 35 -87.45 -42.41 -24.56
C ASN A 35 -87.29 -43.79 -23.92
N ARG A 36 -88.38 -44.58 -23.89
CA ARG A 36 -88.35 -45.96 -23.42
C ARG A 36 -88.51 -46.96 -24.55
N GLU A 37 -87.86 -48.10 -24.38
CA GLU A 37 -87.97 -49.27 -25.22
C GLU A 37 -88.29 -50.48 -24.33
N LYS A 38 -89.40 -51.17 -24.62
CA LYS A 38 -89.82 -52.33 -23.84
C LYS A 38 -89.05 -53.57 -24.28
N TYR A 39 -88.71 -54.43 -23.32
CA TYR A 39 -88.14 -55.74 -23.59
C TYR A 39 -88.70 -56.79 -22.63
N GLU A 40 -88.60 -58.06 -23.01
CA GLU A 40 -88.99 -59.18 -22.16
C GLU A 40 -87.79 -59.75 -21.39
N MET A 41 -88.03 -60.18 -20.16
CA MET A 41 -87.04 -60.70 -19.22
C MET A 41 -87.72 -61.61 -18.19
N ASP A 42 -86.95 -62.54 -17.63
CA ASP A 42 -87.35 -63.30 -16.44
C ASP A 42 -87.27 -62.42 -15.18
N TRP A 43 -88.28 -61.55 -15.03
CA TRP A 43 -88.34 -60.55 -13.97
C TRP A 43 -88.26 -61.16 -12.57
N SER A 44 -87.35 -60.66 -11.74
CA SER A 44 -87.25 -60.99 -10.33
C SER A 44 -88.53 -60.57 -9.58
N PHE A 45 -88.88 -61.31 -8.53
CA PHE A 45 -89.99 -60.99 -7.65
C PHE A 45 -89.50 -60.28 -6.39
N SER A 46 -90.14 -59.18 -6.00
CA SER A 46 -89.85 -58.49 -4.75
C SER A 46 -90.95 -58.78 -3.73
N PRO A 47 -90.63 -59.49 -2.62
CA PRO A 47 -91.56 -59.68 -1.52
C PRO A 47 -92.06 -58.35 -0.94
N MET A 48 -91.17 -57.36 -0.81
CA MET A 48 -91.49 -56.01 -0.33
C MET A 48 -92.66 -55.36 -1.08
N TYR A 49 -92.76 -55.56 -2.39
CA TYR A 49 -93.82 -54.97 -3.22
C TYR A 49 -94.91 -55.95 -3.65
N GLY A 50 -94.77 -57.24 -3.32
CA GLY A 50 -95.69 -58.30 -3.75
C GLY A 50 -95.82 -58.47 -5.27
N LYS A 51 -94.84 -58.01 -6.07
CA LYS A 51 -94.91 -58.01 -7.54
C LYS A 51 -93.54 -58.18 -8.20
N ASN A 52 -93.57 -58.49 -9.50
CA ASN A 52 -92.35 -58.56 -10.32
C ASN A 52 -91.73 -57.17 -10.50
N LEU A 53 -90.41 -57.07 -10.31
CA LEU A 53 -89.61 -55.87 -10.55
C LEU A 53 -89.37 -55.70 -12.06
N ARG A 54 -90.24 -54.94 -12.73
CA ARG A 54 -90.15 -54.67 -14.18
C ARG A 54 -89.47 -53.33 -14.43
N THR A 55 -88.77 -53.23 -15.56
CA THR A 55 -88.20 -51.97 -16.08
C THR A 55 -88.29 -51.93 -17.60
N GLU A 56 -87.96 -50.79 -18.18
CA GLU A 56 -87.76 -50.57 -19.61
C GLU A 56 -86.35 -50.05 -19.88
N LEU A 57 -85.85 -50.24 -21.10
CA LEU A 57 -84.60 -49.62 -21.52
C LEU A 57 -84.86 -48.15 -21.82
N LEU A 58 -84.22 -47.26 -21.08
CA LEU A 58 -84.33 -45.83 -21.34
C LEU A 58 -83.13 -45.34 -22.14
N LYS A 59 -83.37 -44.48 -23.13
CA LYS A 59 -82.32 -43.83 -23.92
C LYS A 59 -82.63 -42.35 -24.06
N ASN A 60 -81.60 -41.53 -23.94
CA ASN A 60 -81.71 -40.13 -24.34
C ASN A 60 -81.64 -39.97 -25.88
N THR A 61 -81.76 -38.75 -26.39
CA THR A 61 -81.72 -38.47 -27.84
C THR A 61 -80.40 -38.81 -28.50
N ASN A 62 -79.31 -38.83 -27.72
CA ASN A 62 -77.98 -39.22 -28.18
C ASN A 62 -77.75 -40.74 -28.10
N GLY A 63 -78.76 -41.53 -27.70
CA GLY A 63 -78.70 -42.98 -27.61
C GLY A 63 -78.01 -43.51 -26.34
N GLN A 64 -77.62 -42.64 -25.40
CA GLN A 64 -77.05 -43.02 -24.12
C GLN A 64 -78.12 -43.60 -23.20
N ILE A 65 -77.78 -44.66 -22.50
CA ILE A 65 -78.71 -45.38 -21.63
C ILE A 65 -78.97 -44.57 -20.37
N ALA A 66 -80.26 -44.39 -20.04
CA ALA A 66 -80.70 -43.83 -18.78
C ALA A 66 -81.21 -44.95 -17.84
N TYR A 67 -81.13 -44.72 -16.54
CA TYR A 67 -81.65 -45.60 -15.52
C TYR A 67 -82.71 -44.91 -14.67
N CYS A 68 -83.70 -45.69 -14.26
CA CYS A 68 -84.79 -45.27 -13.41
C CYS A 68 -84.32 -45.04 -11.98
N LEU A 69 -84.63 -43.88 -11.40
CA LEU A 69 -84.26 -43.55 -10.02
C LEU A 69 -85.39 -43.75 -9.02
N THR A 70 -86.64 -44.04 -9.42
CA THR A 70 -87.75 -44.22 -8.48
C THR A 70 -88.66 -45.38 -8.87
N TYR A 71 -88.48 -46.53 -8.21
CA TYR A 71 -89.34 -47.67 -8.41
C TYR A 71 -90.82 -47.36 -8.11
N GLY A 72 -91.72 -47.83 -8.97
CA GLY A 72 -93.17 -47.71 -8.79
C GLY A 72 -93.84 -46.56 -9.55
N LYS A 73 -93.07 -45.63 -10.13
CA LYS A 73 -93.56 -44.58 -11.05
C LYS A 73 -93.37 -44.99 -12.52
N LEU A 74 -94.03 -44.28 -13.44
CA LEU A 74 -93.93 -44.57 -14.88
C LEU A 74 -92.58 -44.12 -15.43
N SER A 75 -91.95 -44.95 -16.27
CA SER A 75 -90.75 -44.56 -17.01
C SER A 75 -91.02 -43.41 -17.99
N PRO A 76 -90.05 -42.49 -18.17
CA PRO A 76 -90.12 -41.42 -19.18
C PRO A 76 -90.33 -41.97 -20.60
N ASN A 77 -91.02 -41.21 -21.44
CA ASN A 77 -91.28 -41.61 -22.83
C ASN A 77 -91.51 -40.40 -23.74
N GLY A 78 -90.43 -39.78 -24.19
CA GLY A 78 -90.47 -38.59 -25.02
C GLY A 78 -90.76 -37.30 -24.24
N ASN A 79 -90.65 -37.33 -22.92
CA ASN A 79 -90.79 -36.14 -22.07
C ASN A 79 -89.45 -35.41 -21.96
N ASP A 80 -89.48 -34.08 -22.02
CA ASP A 80 -88.38 -33.23 -21.58
C ASP A 80 -88.26 -33.30 -20.06
N LEU A 81 -87.15 -33.84 -19.56
CA LEU A 81 -86.87 -33.87 -18.13
C LEU A 81 -85.78 -32.85 -17.79
N PRO A 82 -86.02 -31.85 -16.93
CA PRO A 82 -85.01 -30.90 -16.53
C PRO A 82 -83.92 -31.54 -15.65
N GLU A 83 -82.66 -31.17 -15.87
CA GLU A 83 -81.53 -31.55 -15.01
C GLU A 83 -81.74 -31.00 -13.59
N MET A 84 -81.71 -31.89 -12.59
CA MET A 84 -81.85 -31.56 -11.15
C MET A 84 -80.55 -31.72 -10.35
N GLY A 85 -79.44 -31.92 -11.05
CA GLY A 85 -78.11 -32.07 -10.46
C GLY A 85 -77.53 -33.47 -10.69
N ARG A 86 -76.88 -34.02 -9.67
CA ARG A 86 -76.18 -35.32 -9.71
C ARG A 86 -76.81 -36.29 -8.72
N THR A 87 -76.77 -37.57 -9.03
CA THR A 87 -77.12 -38.63 -8.07
C THR A 87 -76.04 -38.74 -6.98
N VAL A 88 -76.31 -39.50 -5.92
CA VAL A 88 -75.31 -39.82 -4.88
C VAL A 88 -74.22 -40.75 -5.43
N ASP A 89 -73.00 -40.67 -4.90
CA ASP A 89 -71.84 -41.40 -5.46
C ASP A 89 -72.01 -42.93 -5.49
N VAL A 90 -72.81 -43.52 -4.60
CA VAL A 90 -73.09 -44.96 -4.65
C VAL A 90 -73.83 -45.36 -5.93
N VAL A 91 -74.74 -44.51 -6.43
CA VAL A 91 -75.44 -44.74 -7.72
C VAL A 91 -74.46 -44.56 -8.87
N TYR A 92 -73.63 -43.52 -8.84
CA TYR A 92 -72.56 -43.33 -9.82
C TYR A 92 -71.63 -44.54 -9.92
N ARG A 93 -71.16 -45.08 -8.79
CA ARG A 93 -70.32 -46.28 -8.75
C ARG A 93 -71.04 -47.53 -9.25
N VAL A 94 -72.34 -47.66 -9.02
CA VAL A 94 -73.17 -48.71 -9.65
C VAL A 94 -73.18 -48.57 -11.16
N LEU A 95 -73.37 -47.36 -11.70
CA LEU A 95 -73.39 -47.12 -13.15
C LEU A 95 -72.01 -47.37 -13.79
N LEU A 96 -70.91 -47.00 -13.12
CA LEU A 96 -69.55 -47.33 -13.54
C LEU A 96 -69.28 -48.85 -13.58
N ASN A 97 -69.87 -49.59 -12.64
CA ASN A 97 -69.68 -51.04 -12.54
C ASN A 97 -70.73 -51.85 -13.31
N GLY A 98 -71.73 -51.21 -13.89
CA GLY A 98 -72.85 -51.83 -14.60
C GLY A 98 -72.84 -51.55 -16.10
N TYR A 99 -73.91 -51.95 -16.76
CA TYR A 99 -74.11 -51.75 -18.19
C TYR A 99 -74.50 -50.29 -18.49
N PRO A 100 -74.02 -49.65 -19.56
CA PRO A 100 -73.13 -50.17 -20.59
C PRO A 100 -71.63 -49.93 -20.35
N GLN A 101 -71.22 -49.44 -19.17
CA GLN A 101 -69.79 -49.24 -18.88
C GLN A 101 -69.03 -50.55 -18.82
N LYS A 102 -69.68 -51.62 -18.36
CA LYS A 102 -69.26 -53.01 -18.53
C LYS A 102 -70.12 -53.73 -19.55
N SER A 103 -69.49 -54.52 -20.41
CA SER A 103 -70.17 -55.35 -21.39
C SER A 103 -70.97 -56.48 -20.71
N PRO A 104 -71.94 -57.10 -21.40
CA PRO A 104 -72.62 -58.29 -20.89
C PRO A 104 -71.66 -59.41 -20.48
N GLU A 105 -70.59 -59.61 -21.25
CA GLU A 105 -69.56 -60.63 -20.98
C GLU A 105 -68.78 -60.32 -19.70
N GLU A 106 -68.39 -59.06 -19.50
CA GLU A 106 -67.70 -58.61 -18.27
C GLU A 106 -68.56 -58.74 -17.01
N LEU A 107 -69.89 -58.63 -17.18
CA LEU A 107 -70.87 -58.83 -16.12
C LEU A 107 -71.26 -60.31 -15.93
N GLY A 108 -70.77 -61.21 -16.77
CA GLY A 108 -71.06 -62.65 -16.71
C GLY A 108 -72.50 -63.01 -17.08
N VAL A 109 -73.12 -62.23 -17.98
CA VAL A 109 -74.50 -62.42 -18.46
C VAL A 109 -74.54 -62.63 -19.97
N SER A 110 -75.64 -63.20 -20.48
CA SER A 110 -75.72 -63.72 -21.85
C SER A 110 -76.00 -62.64 -22.90
N ASN A 111 -76.59 -61.52 -22.49
CA ASN A 111 -77.01 -60.46 -23.42
C ASN A 111 -77.21 -59.11 -22.71
N TRP A 112 -77.37 -58.06 -23.50
CA TRP A 112 -77.58 -56.69 -23.00
C TRP A 112 -78.83 -56.53 -22.13
N LYS A 113 -79.89 -57.33 -22.34
CA LYS A 113 -81.13 -57.21 -21.54
C LYS A 113 -80.88 -57.65 -20.10
N GLU A 114 -80.15 -58.75 -19.92
CA GLU A 114 -79.74 -59.24 -18.60
C GLU A 114 -78.80 -58.23 -17.91
N ALA A 115 -77.84 -57.68 -18.66
CA ALA A 115 -76.88 -56.69 -18.19
C ALA A 115 -77.56 -55.38 -17.74
N HIS A 116 -78.45 -54.84 -18.58
CA HIS A 116 -79.27 -53.67 -18.28
C HIS A 116 -80.15 -53.92 -17.05
N TYR A 117 -80.85 -55.07 -17.02
CA TYR A 117 -81.76 -55.38 -15.92
C TYR A 117 -81.02 -55.51 -14.58
N ALA A 118 -79.88 -56.22 -14.57
CA ALA A 118 -79.02 -56.31 -13.39
C ALA A 118 -78.56 -54.92 -12.90
N THR A 119 -78.19 -54.04 -13.82
CA THR A 119 -77.78 -52.67 -13.49
C THR A 119 -78.94 -51.86 -12.91
N GLN A 120 -80.14 -51.95 -13.49
CA GLN A 120 -81.32 -51.26 -12.98
C GLN A 120 -81.72 -51.73 -11.56
N LEU A 121 -81.68 -53.04 -11.30
CA LEU A 121 -81.91 -53.58 -9.95
C LEU A 121 -80.85 -53.05 -8.98
N SER A 122 -79.60 -52.99 -9.40
CA SER A 122 -78.50 -52.47 -8.58
C SER A 122 -78.66 -50.98 -8.26
N VAL A 123 -79.17 -50.17 -9.20
CA VAL A 123 -79.49 -48.75 -8.96
C VAL A 123 -80.57 -48.61 -7.89
N TRP A 124 -81.67 -49.36 -7.99
CA TRP A 124 -82.72 -49.33 -6.97
C TRP A 124 -82.25 -49.83 -5.61
N ALA A 125 -81.40 -50.87 -5.58
CA ALA A 125 -80.81 -51.36 -4.35
C ALA A 125 -79.89 -50.31 -3.71
N ALA A 126 -79.04 -49.64 -4.49
CA ALA A 126 -78.16 -48.57 -4.01
C ALA A 126 -78.93 -47.36 -3.47
N LEU A 127 -80.12 -47.09 -4.01
CA LEU A 127 -81.03 -46.05 -3.53
C LEU A 127 -81.88 -46.50 -2.33
N GLY A 128 -81.76 -47.74 -1.86
CA GLY A 128 -82.55 -48.31 -0.77
C GLY A 128 -84.03 -48.55 -1.14
N GLN A 129 -84.37 -48.57 -2.42
CA GLN A 129 -85.76 -48.76 -2.90
C GLN A 129 -86.19 -50.21 -2.94
N ILE A 130 -85.23 -51.13 -2.96
CA ILE A 130 -85.43 -52.57 -2.82
C ILE A 130 -84.34 -53.11 -1.88
N ASP A 131 -84.67 -54.10 -1.03
CA ASP A 131 -83.65 -54.91 -0.37
C ASP A 131 -83.24 -56.04 -1.30
N ILE A 132 -82.02 -55.96 -1.83
CA ILE A 132 -81.54 -56.94 -2.81
C ILE A 132 -81.40 -58.35 -2.23
N ASN A 133 -81.23 -58.49 -0.91
CA ASN A 133 -81.09 -59.80 -0.27
C ASN A 133 -82.43 -60.55 -0.20
N GLU A 134 -83.56 -59.83 -0.26
CA GLU A 134 -84.91 -60.39 -0.25
C GLU A 134 -85.47 -60.61 -1.66
N VAL A 135 -84.84 -60.04 -2.70
CA VAL A 135 -85.28 -60.18 -4.08
C VAL A 135 -85.12 -61.63 -4.55
N GLN A 136 -86.23 -62.24 -4.98
CA GLN A 136 -86.25 -63.59 -5.54
C GLN A 136 -85.92 -63.53 -7.04
N HIS A 137 -84.64 -63.72 -7.37
CA HIS A 137 -84.17 -63.75 -8.75
C HIS A 137 -84.62 -65.01 -9.48
N ARG A 138 -85.21 -64.84 -10.67
CA ARG A 138 -85.60 -65.96 -11.55
C ARG A 138 -84.48 -66.36 -12.52
N ASN A 139 -83.55 -65.45 -12.78
CA ASN A 139 -82.38 -65.68 -13.62
C ASN A 139 -81.10 -65.61 -12.74
N GLY A 140 -80.37 -66.72 -12.66
CA GLY A 140 -79.16 -66.83 -11.84
C GLY A 140 -77.98 -65.99 -12.34
N ASN A 141 -77.90 -65.71 -13.64
CA ASN A 141 -76.86 -64.83 -14.20
C ASN A 141 -77.13 -63.38 -13.81
N VAL A 142 -78.39 -62.94 -13.87
CA VAL A 142 -78.81 -61.60 -13.37
C VAL A 142 -78.48 -61.47 -11.88
N ALA A 143 -78.76 -62.49 -11.06
CA ALA A 143 -78.43 -62.46 -9.64
C ALA A 143 -76.92 -62.29 -9.38
N LYS A 144 -76.08 -63.02 -10.13
CA LYS A 144 -74.61 -62.90 -10.06
C LYS A 144 -74.14 -61.51 -10.50
N ALA A 145 -74.66 -60.99 -11.60
CA ALA A 145 -74.32 -59.67 -12.11
C ALA A 145 -74.70 -58.56 -11.12
N VAL A 146 -75.89 -58.61 -10.51
CA VAL A 146 -76.29 -57.65 -9.47
C VAL A 146 -75.32 -57.69 -8.30
N LYS A 147 -74.96 -58.89 -7.81
CA LYS A 147 -73.98 -59.04 -6.72
C LYS A 147 -72.61 -58.47 -7.12
N ALA A 148 -72.17 -58.68 -8.35
CA ALA A 148 -70.90 -58.14 -8.86
C ALA A 148 -70.92 -56.61 -8.98
N ILE A 149 -72.01 -56.03 -9.48
CA ILE A 149 -72.18 -54.58 -9.64
C ILE A 149 -72.20 -53.90 -8.28
N ILE A 150 -73.04 -54.36 -7.34
CA ILE A 150 -73.12 -53.81 -5.98
C ILE A 150 -71.78 -54.01 -5.23
N GLY A 151 -71.18 -55.19 -5.35
CA GLY A 151 -69.86 -55.47 -4.78
C GLY A 151 -68.78 -54.51 -5.29
N GLY A 152 -68.72 -54.30 -6.60
CA GLY A 152 -67.80 -53.34 -7.23
C GLY A 152 -68.08 -51.89 -6.81
N ALA A 153 -69.36 -51.51 -6.69
CA ALA A 153 -69.75 -50.18 -6.24
C ALA A 153 -69.38 -49.91 -4.78
N ASN A 154 -69.46 -50.92 -3.91
CA ASN A 154 -69.08 -50.80 -2.49
C ASN A 154 -67.57 -50.83 -2.28
N ALA A 155 -66.81 -51.52 -3.15
CA ALA A 155 -65.36 -51.58 -3.09
C ALA A 155 -64.67 -50.34 -3.69
N SER A 156 -65.34 -49.62 -4.58
CA SER A 156 -64.80 -48.44 -5.26
C SER A 156 -64.84 -47.19 -4.37
N GLN A 157 -63.80 -46.37 -4.46
CA GLN A 157 -63.69 -45.04 -3.81
C GLN A 157 -63.96 -43.89 -4.79
N GLU A 158 -64.44 -44.19 -5.99
CA GLU A 158 -64.73 -43.17 -7.00
C GLU A 158 -65.83 -42.22 -6.54
N THR A 159 -65.62 -40.94 -6.83
CA THR A 159 -66.53 -39.83 -6.52
C THR A 159 -66.77 -39.00 -7.78
N GLN A 160 -67.94 -38.35 -7.85
CA GLN A 160 -68.27 -37.48 -8.97
C GLN A 160 -67.66 -36.08 -8.85
N ASP A 161 -67.20 -35.70 -7.66
CA ASP A 161 -66.50 -34.43 -7.47
C ASP A 161 -65.13 -34.51 -8.09
N LEU A 162 -64.96 -33.74 -9.17
CA LEU A 162 -63.70 -33.65 -9.87
C LEU A 162 -62.70 -32.86 -9.02
N TYR A 163 -61.53 -33.45 -8.77
CA TYR A 163 -60.40 -32.76 -8.14
C TYR A 163 -59.20 -32.65 -9.08
N MET A 164 -58.36 -31.65 -8.82
CA MET A 164 -57.06 -31.49 -9.47
C MET A 164 -56.06 -31.00 -8.42
N ASN A 165 -55.01 -31.77 -8.20
CA ASN A 165 -53.88 -31.39 -7.38
C ASN A 165 -52.61 -31.32 -8.24
N VAL A 166 -51.78 -30.32 -8.00
CA VAL A 166 -50.47 -30.19 -8.63
C VAL A 166 -49.43 -30.54 -7.58
N THR A 167 -48.58 -31.52 -7.86
CA THR A 167 -47.49 -31.92 -6.97
C THR A 167 -46.16 -31.75 -7.67
N PRO A 168 -45.10 -31.23 -7.00
CA PRO A 168 -45.07 -30.77 -5.62
C PRO A 168 -45.85 -29.46 -5.36
N THR A 169 -46.31 -29.26 -4.11
CA THR A 169 -47.03 -28.05 -3.66
C THR A 169 -46.14 -27.05 -2.90
N ASP A 170 -44.98 -27.50 -2.43
CA ASP A 170 -43.98 -26.66 -1.76
C ASP A 170 -43.23 -25.77 -2.74
N ASN A 171 -42.70 -24.65 -2.23
CA ASN A 171 -41.90 -23.70 -2.98
C ASN A 171 -40.65 -24.38 -3.55
N GLN A 172 -40.54 -24.46 -4.87
CA GLN A 172 -39.46 -25.17 -5.54
C GLN A 172 -38.25 -24.26 -5.74
N GLU A 173 -37.07 -24.70 -5.28
CA GLU A 173 -35.79 -24.09 -5.66
C GLU A 173 -35.27 -24.73 -6.95
N ALA A 174 -35.23 -23.94 -8.03
CA ALA A 174 -34.68 -24.38 -9.31
C ALA A 174 -33.14 -24.39 -9.26
N LYS A 175 -32.53 -25.48 -9.72
CA LYS A 175 -31.08 -25.73 -9.63
C LYS A 175 -30.43 -25.59 -10.99
N LEU A 176 -29.22 -25.02 -11.01
CA LEU A 176 -28.46 -24.80 -12.24
C LEU A 176 -28.10 -26.15 -12.89
N ASN A 177 -28.53 -26.35 -14.14
CA ASN A 177 -28.15 -27.46 -15.00
C ASN A 177 -27.89 -26.94 -16.42
N GLY A 178 -26.61 -26.84 -16.78
CA GLY A 178 -26.18 -26.27 -18.06
C GLY A 178 -26.57 -24.80 -18.21
N GLU A 179 -27.34 -24.48 -19.24
CA GLU A 179 -27.75 -23.11 -19.58
C GLU A 179 -28.99 -22.61 -18.83
N TYR A 180 -29.60 -23.44 -17.97
CA TYR A 180 -30.84 -23.13 -17.28
C TYR A 180 -30.79 -23.53 -15.79
N PHE A 181 -31.56 -22.85 -14.95
CA PHE A 181 -32.04 -23.41 -13.70
C PHE A 181 -33.28 -24.25 -13.99
N GLU A 182 -33.31 -25.49 -13.51
CA GLU A 182 -34.43 -26.39 -13.68
C GLU A 182 -35.10 -26.72 -12.35
N THR A 183 -36.43 -26.72 -12.33
CA THR A 183 -37.20 -27.25 -11.21
C THR A 183 -37.19 -28.77 -11.23
N THR A 184 -37.66 -29.37 -10.13
CA THR A 184 -38.20 -30.74 -10.17
C THR A 184 -39.39 -30.81 -11.12
N VAL A 185 -39.84 -32.04 -11.37
CA VAL A 185 -40.97 -32.32 -12.25
C VAL A 185 -42.27 -32.14 -11.49
N TYR A 186 -43.20 -31.39 -12.07
CA TYR A 186 -44.58 -31.26 -11.62
C TYR A 186 -45.47 -32.28 -12.32
N GLN A 187 -46.43 -32.82 -11.58
CA GLN A 187 -47.46 -33.73 -12.07
C GLN A 187 -48.85 -33.28 -11.63
N ILE A 188 -49.86 -33.69 -12.41
CA ILE A 188 -51.27 -33.41 -12.15
C ILE A 188 -51.94 -34.70 -11.68
N GLU A 189 -52.43 -34.69 -10.44
CA GLU A 189 -53.19 -35.78 -9.83
C GLU A 189 -54.68 -35.42 -9.88
N SER A 190 -55.48 -36.29 -10.49
CA SER A 190 -56.92 -36.07 -10.70
C SER A 190 -57.66 -37.41 -10.87
N ASN A 191 -58.94 -37.45 -10.51
CA ASN A 191 -59.89 -38.52 -10.89
C ASN A 191 -60.52 -38.32 -12.27
N ALA A 192 -60.09 -37.32 -13.05
CA ALA A 192 -60.54 -37.13 -14.41
C ALA A 192 -60.17 -38.31 -15.32
N LYS A 193 -61.05 -38.60 -16.27
CA LYS A 193 -60.80 -39.60 -17.32
C LYS A 193 -59.84 -39.05 -18.38
N ASN A 194 -60.09 -37.82 -18.84
CA ASN A 194 -59.28 -37.14 -19.84
C ASN A 194 -59.18 -35.65 -19.50
N GLY A 195 -58.30 -34.95 -20.18
CA GLY A 195 -58.24 -33.51 -20.09
C GLY A 195 -56.94 -32.93 -20.57
N VAL A 196 -56.89 -31.61 -20.58
CA VAL A 196 -55.70 -30.85 -20.94
C VAL A 196 -55.47 -29.76 -19.90
N PHE A 197 -54.20 -29.40 -19.70
CA PHE A 197 -53.83 -28.32 -18.81
C PHE A 197 -52.78 -27.41 -19.43
N THR A 198 -52.74 -26.17 -18.95
CA THR A 198 -51.79 -25.13 -19.34
C THR A 198 -51.13 -24.57 -18.11
N VAL A 199 -49.89 -24.13 -18.24
CA VAL A 199 -49.11 -23.56 -17.13
C VAL A 199 -48.93 -22.07 -17.41
N GLN A 200 -49.49 -21.25 -16.52
CA GLN A 200 -49.40 -19.80 -16.60
C GLN A 200 -48.31 -19.32 -15.64
N LEU A 201 -47.36 -18.56 -16.15
CA LEU A 201 -46.27 -17.98 -15.36
C LEU A 201 -46.56 -16.51 -15.12
N ALA A 202 -46.44 -16.05 -13.88
CA ALA A 202 -46.57 -14.64 -13.51
C ALA A 202 -45.23 -14.11 -12.99
N ASN A 203 -44.73 -13.02 -13.58
CA ASN A 203 -43.44 -12.40 -13.26
C ASN A 203 -42.20 -13.29 -13.52
N ALA A 204 -42.30 -14.28 -14.41
CA ALA A 204 -41.16 -15.11 -14.78
C ALA A 204 -40.12 -14.32 -15.59
N PRO A 205 -38.81 -14.61 -15.43
CA PRO A 205 -37.77 -14.01 -16.24
C PRO A 205 -37.97 -14.27 -17.74
N ASN A 206 -37.53 -13.31 -18.57
CA ASN A 206 -37.56 -13.47 -20.03
C ASN A 206 -36.76 -14.72 -20.45
N GLY A 207 -37.35 -15.52 -21.34
CA GLY A 207 -36.76 -16.78 -21.81
C GLY A 207 -37.05 -18.01 -20.93
N THR A 208 -37.84 -17.85 -19.87
CA THR A 208 -38.35 -18.99 -19.08
C THR A 208 -39.26 -19.87 -19.93
N LYS A 209 -39.10 -21.19 -19.82
CA LYS A 209 -39.83 -22.19 -20.61
C LYS A 209 -40.51 -23.20 -19.70
N VAL A 210 -41.72 -23.58 -20.07
CA VAL A 210 -42.41 -24.76 -19.54
C VAL A 210 -42.17 -25.91 -20.51
N VAL A 211 -41.56 -26.99 -20.04
CA VAL A 211 -41.15 -28.11 -20.90
C VAL A 211 -41.65 -29.45 -20.38
N SER A 212 -41.81 -30.42 -21.29
CA SER A 212 -42.05 -31.82 -20.94
C SER A 212 -40.82 -32.47 -20.28
N THR A 213 -40.98 -33.70 -19.78
CA THR A 213 -39.85 -34.52 -19.27
C THR A 213 -38.78 -34.79 -20.34
N LYS A 214 -39.13 -34.70 -21.63
CA LYS A 214 -38.20 -34.81 -22.76
C LYS A 214 -37.52 -33.48 -23.11
N GLY A 215 -37.89 -32.38 -22.43
CA GLY A 215 -37.34 -31.03 -22.69
C GLY A 215 -38.03 -30.26 -23.81
N GLU A 216 -39.14 -30.76 -24.35
CA GLU A 216 -39.90 -30.08 -25.41
C GLU A 216 -40.75 -28.97 -24.80
N ALA A 217 -40.64 -27.74 -25.34
CA ALA A 217 -41.49 -26.63 -24.90
C ALA A 217 -42.92 -26.81 -25.41
N LYS A 218 -43.90 -26.74 -24.50
CA LYS A 218 -45.32 -26.94 -24.82
C LYS A 218 -46.16 -25.83 -24.20
N GLN A 219 -47.19 -25.40 -24.92
CA GLN A 219 -48.20 -24.44 -24.42
C GLN A 219 -49.33 -25.14 -23.67
N GLN A 220 -49.57 -26.41 -24.00
CA GLN A 220 -50.64 -27.23 -23.45
C GLN A 220 -50.13 -28.67 -23.30
N PHE A 221 -50.58 -29.33 -22.23
CA PHE A 221 -50.23 -30.69 -21.85
C PHE A 221 -51.51 -31.51 -21.71
N ASN A 222 -51.43 -32.80 -22.01
CA ASN A 222 -52.50 -33.75 -21.75
C ASN A 222 -52.43 -34.23 -20.30
N LEU A 223 -53.58 -34.60 -19.72
CA LEU A 223 -53.62 -35.24 -18.41
C LEU A 223 -52.73 -36.50 -18.40
N GLY A 224 -51.92 -36.65 -17.35
CA GLY A 224 -50.89 -37.70 -17.23
C GLY A 224 -49.51 -37.28 -17.74
N GLU A 225 -49.39 -36.21 -18.53
CA GLU A 225 -48.08 -35.62 -18.83
C GLU A 225 -47.56 -34.82 -17.64
N GLN A 226 -46.23 -34.82 -17.52
CA GLN A 226 -45.50 -34.07 -16.51
C GLN A 226 -44.72 -32.92 -17.14
N PHE A 227 -44.46 -31.88 -16.37
CA PHE A 227 -43.74 -30.70 -16.84
C PHE A 227 -42.69 -30.21 -15.83
N ARG A 228 -41.74 -29.41 -16.28
CA ARG A 228 -40.80 -28.67 -15.44
C ARG A 228 -40.53 -27.29 -16.01
N ILE A 229 -39.97 -26.41 -15.18
CA ILE A 229 -39.65 -25.05 -15.58
C ILE A 229 -38.15 -24.91 -15.80
N LEU A 230 -37.77 -24.31 -16.93
CA LEU A 230 -36.39 -23.95 -17.26
C LEU A 230 -36.25 -22.42 -17.25
N ILE A 231 -35.37 -21.90 -16.41
CA ILE A 231 -35.11 -20.45 -16.23
C ILE A 231 -33.71 -20.16 -16.77
N PRO A 232 -33.49 -19.22 -17.69
CA PRO A 232 -32.16 -18.98 -18.25
C PRO A 232 -31.12 -18.66 -17.17
N LYS A 233 -29.90 -19.21 -17.27
CA LYS A 233 -28.83 -18.99 -16.27
C LYS A 233 -28.44 -17.51 -16.11
N SER A 234 -28.70 -16.68 -17.11
CA SER A 234 -28.45 -15.23 -17.10
C SER A 234 -29.48 -14.43 -16.30
N SER A 235 -30.55 -15.06 -15.82
CA SER A 235 -31.58 -14.40 -15.00
C SER A 235 -30.98 -13.98 -13.65
N GLN A 236 -31.35 -12.80 -13.15
CA GLN A 236 -30.99 -12.37 -11.80
C GLN A 236 -31.63 -13.28 -10.74
N THR A 237 -31.03 -13.39 -9.55
CA THR A 237 -31.63 -14.11 -8.41
C THR A 237 -33.06 -13.63 -8.18
N GLY A 238 -33.99 -14.56 -7.99
CA GLY A 238 -35.39 -14.17 -7.87
C GLY A 238 -36.34 -15.30 -7.56
N ASN A 239 -37.62 -14.96 -7.63
CA ASN A 239 -38.73 -15.87 -7.55
C ASN A 239 -39.85 -15.41 -8.49
N PHE A 240 -40.70 -16.34 -8.90
CA PHE A 240 -41.94 -16.05 -9.61
C PHE A 240 -42.98 -17.11 -9.26
N SER A 241 -44.24 -16.83 -9.59
CA SER A 241 -45.36 -17.75 -9.33
C SER A 241 -45.87 -18.40 -10.61
N LEU A 242 -46.38 -19.62 -10.49
CA LEU A 242 -47.08 -20.30 -11.56
C LEU A 242 -48.45 -20.82 -11.11
N LYS A 243 -49.37 -20.92 -12.06
CA LYS A 243 -50.68 -21.58 -11.91
C LYS A 243 -50.88 -22.60 -13.00
N VAL A 244 -51.56 -23.68 -12.66
CA VAL A 244 -52.05 -24.65 -13.63
C VAL A 244 -53.55 -24.45 -13.81
N THR A 245 -53.96 -24.25 -15.05
CA THR A 245 -55.36 -24.19 -15.44
C THR A 245 -55.66 -25.36 -16.36
N SER A 246 -56.68 -26.13 -16.03
CA SER A 246 -57.06 -27.33 -16.77
C SER A 246 -58.52 -27.30 -17.19
N ASN A 247 -58.81 -27.98 -18.29
CA ASN A 247 -60.15 -28.41 -18.66
C ASN A 247 -60.15 -29.95 -18.64
N LEU A 248 -60.82 -30.51 -17.65
CA LEU A 248 -60.80 -31.93 -17.35
C LEU A 248 -62.21 -32.51 -17.52
N SER A 249 -62.28 -33.74 -17.99
CA SER A 249 -63.54 -34.45 -18.18
C SER A 249 -63.63 -35.65 -17.25
N ASN A 250 -64.80 -35.82 -16.62
CA ASN A 250 -65.12 -37.05 -15.90
C ASN A 250 -66.56 -37.46 -16.15
N LEU A 251 -66.85 -38.74 -15.90
CA LEU A 251 -68.22 -39.24 -15.92
C LEU A 251 -68.98 -38.73 -14.69
N GLN A 252 -70.21 -38.29 -14.89
CA GLN A 252 -71.12 -37.84 -13.84
C GLN A 252 -72.47 -38.51 -14.05
N ALA A 253 -73.07 -39.00 -12.96
CA ALA A 253 -74.40 -39.57 -12.98
C ALA A 253 -75.43 -38.44 -12.84
N VAL A 254 -75.69 -37.75 -13.96
CA VAL A 254 -76.59 -36.61 -14.05
C VAL A 254 -78.01 -37.09 -13.78
N ALA A 255 -78.72 -36.40 -12.89
CA ALA A 255 -80.09 -36.69 -12.52
C ALA A 255 -81.06 -35.74 -13.22
N TYR A 256 -82.16 -36.30 -13.72
CA TYR A 256 -83.21 -35.59 -14.42
C TYR A 256 -84.52 -35.77 -13.68
N GLN A 257 -85.20 -34.66 -13.41
CA GLN A 257 -86.41 -34.63 -12.63
C GLN A 257 -87.60 -35.10 -13.46
N GLY A 258 -88.29 -36.12 -12.97
CA GLY A 258 -89.57 -36.56 -13.48
C GLY A 258 -90.71 -35.64 -13.08
N THR A 259 -91.93 -36.18 -13.08
CA THR A 259 -93.13 -35.50 -12.59
C THR A 259 -93.72 -36.29 -11.42
N ASP A 260 -94.90 -35.90 -10.95
CA ASP A 260 -95.62 -36.69 -9.94
C ASP A 260 -95.92 -38.13 -10.44
N LYS A 261 -96.10 -38.31 -11.76
CA LYS A 261 -96.43 -39.59 -12.38
C LYS A 261 -95.25 -40.30 -13.04
N VAL A 262 -94.30 -39.52 -13.56
CA VAL A 262 -93.11 -40.01 -14.28
C VAL A 262 -91.93 -40.01 -13.33
N GLN A 263 -91.16 -41.10 -13.28
CA GLN A 263 -90.00 -41.19 -12.39
C GLN A 263 -88.83 -40.32 -12.85
N ASP A 264 -88.00 -39.96 -11.89
CA ASP A 264 -86.69 -39.39 -12.14
C ASP A 264 -85.80 -40.42 -12.87
N ALA A 265 -84.86 -39.91 -13.64
CA ALA A 265 -83.92 -40.73 -14.40
C ALA A 265 -82.48 -40.23 -14.20
N THR A 266 -81.52 -41.11 -14.40
CA THR A 266 -80.11 -40.73 -14.44
C THR A 266 -79.45 -41.20 -15.71
N VAL A 267 -78.56 -40.36 -16.26
CA VAL A 267 -77.69 -40.70 -17.38
C VAL A 267 -76.26 -40.49 -16.95
N LEU A 268 -75.39 -41.46 -17.24
CA LEU A 268 -73.96 -41.31 -17.04
C LEU A 268 -73.37 -40.54 -18.21
N LEU A 269 -72.96 -39.28 -17.98
CA LEU A 269 -72.49 -38.35 -19.00
C LEU A 269 -71.07 -37.89 -18.70
N GLU A 270 -70.25 -37.74 -19.74
CA GLU A 270 -68.96 -37.07 -19.63
C GLU A 270 -69.19 -35.55 -19.57
N LYS A 271 -68.78 -34.92 -18.47
CA LYS A 271 -68.89 -33.47 -18.24
C LYS A 271 -67.50 -32.87 -18.11
N ASN A 272 -67.32 -31.69 -18.70
CA ASN A 272 -66.09 -30.92 -18.64
C ASN A 272 -66.17 -29.91 -17.50
N GLU A 273 -65.11 -29.80 -16.73
CA GLU A 273 -64.95 -28.83 -15.65
C GLU A 273 -63.59 -28.16 -15.74
N GLU A 274 -63.59 -26.84 -15.56
CA GLU A 274 -62.36 -26.08 -15.42
C GLU A 274 -61.86 -26.15 -13.97
N LYS A 275 -60.57 -26.42 -13.79
CA LYS A 275 -59.91 -26.36 -12.49
C LYS A 275 -58.69 -25.46 -12.57
N VAL A 276 -58.40 -24.78 -11.46
CA VAL A 276 -57.25 -23.89 -11.31
C VAL A 276 -56.53 -24.28 -10.03
N SER A 277 -55.22 -24.44 -10.11
CA SER A 277 -54.40 -24.72 -8.93
C SER A 277 -54.31 -23.49 -8.02
N ALA A 278 -53.85 -23.70 -6.78
CA ALA A 278 -53.28 -22.62 -5.99
C ALA A 278 -52.04 -22.02 -6.70
N ASP A 279 -51.62 -20.84 -6.26
CA ASP A 279 -50.35 -20.23 -6.65
C ASP A 279 -49.17 -21.09 -6.14
N LEU A 280 -48.36 -21.59 -7.06
CA LEU A 280 -47.12 -22.32 -6.77
C LEU A 280 -45.94 -21.37 -6.94
N GLN A 281 -44.91 -21.52 -6.11
CA GLN A 281 -43.75 -20.64 -6.11
C GLN A 281 -42.51 -21.36 -6.62
N VAL A 282 -41.73 -20.65 -7.44
CA VAL A 282 -40.40 -21.08 -7.90
C VAL A 282 -39.40 -20.01 -7.56
N ASN A 283 -38.27 -20.40 -6.96
CA ASN A 283 -37.16 -19.51 -6.65
C ASN A 283 -35.83 -20.07 -7.16
N TRP A 284 -34.84 -19.21 -7.36
CA TRP A 284 -33.48 -19.61 -7.76
C TRP A 284 -32.45 -18.57 -7.29
N LYS A 285 -31.19 -19.01 -7.18
CA LYS A 285 -30.06 -18.14 -6.83
C LYS A 285 -29.01 -18.15 -7.94
N SER A 286 -28.80 -16.98 -8.54
CA SER A 286 -27.81 -16.76 -9.58
C SER A 286 -26.49 -16.34 -8.97
N LEU A 287 -25.68 -17.35 -8.63
CA LEU A 287 -24.41 -17.17 -7.95
C LEU A 287 -23.24 -17.55 -8.86
N GLY A 288 -22.13 -16.83 -8.71
CA GLY A 288 -20.85 -17.13 -9.32
C GLY A 288 -19.71 -16.96 -8.32
N GLY A 289 -18.50 -16.92 -8.86
CA GLY A 289 -17.29 -16.67 -8.10
C GLY A 289 -16.37 -15.69 -8.80
N LEU A 290 -15.42 -15.21 -8.04
CA LEU A 290 -14.39 -14.30 -8.48
C LEU A 290 -13.03 -14.79 -8.00
N LYS A 291 -12.02 -14.65 -8.84
CA LYS A 291 -10.62 -14.96 -8.55
C LYS A 291 -9.73 -13.79 -8.96
N ALA A 292 -8.96 -13.26 -8.01
CA ALA A 292 -7.88 -12.32 -8.29
C ALA A 292 -6.54 -13.08 -8.35
N VAL A 293 -5.73 -12.81 -9.37
CA VAL A 293 -4.35 -13.27 -9.49
C VAL A 293 -3.44 -12.06 -9.41
N LYS A 294 -2.56 -12.04 -8.41
CA LYS A 294 -1.68 -10.92 -8.13
C LYS A 294 -0.30 -11.22 -8.67
N VAL A 295 0.19 -10.32 -9.52
CA VAL A 295 1.50 -10.46 -10.17
C VAL A 295 2.38 -9.22 -9.95
N GLY A 296 3.69 -9.42 -10.06
CA GLY A 296 4.68 -8.36 -10.18
C GLY A 296 4.96 -7.99 -11.64
N GLU A 297 5.94 -7.09 -11.84
CA GLU A 297 6.34 -6.60 -13.18
C GLU A 297 6.88 -7.70 -14.10
N GLN A 298 7.46 -8.78 -13.54
CA GLN A 298 7.98 -9.92 -14.29
C GLN A 298 6.99 -11.10 -14.32
N LYS A 299 5.70 -10.85 -14.01
CA LYS A 299 4.63 -11.85 -13.88
C LYS A 299 4.86 -12.89 -12.78
N GLU A 300 5.75 -12.63 -11.84
CA GLU A 300 5.91 -13.44 -10.63
C GLU A 300 4.67 -13.31 -9.74
N LEU A 301 4.26 -14.40 -9.10
CA LEU A 301 3.04 -14.47 -8.26
C LEU A 301 3.30 -13.84 -6.88
N LEU A 302 2.35 -13.03 -6.38
CA LEU A 302 2.52 -12.25 -5.16
C LEU A 302 1.51 -12.61 -4.05
N GLN A 303 2.03 -13.04 -2.91
CA GLN A 303 1.25 -13.30 -1.69
C GLN A 303 1.02 -12.04 -0.86
N GLY A 304 -0.09 -12.00 -0.12
CA GLY A 304 -0.35 -11.00 0.92
C GLY A 304 -1.00 -9.70 0.45
N ALA A 305 -1.37 -9.58 -0.83
CA ALA A 305 -2.23 -8.49 -1.29
C ALA A 305 -3.63 -8.67 -0.72
N VAL A 306 -4.23 -7.60 -0.21
CA VAL A 306 -5.60 -7.61 0.32
C VAL A 306 -6.49 -6.74 -0.58
N PHE A 307 -7.57 -7.34 -1.07
CA PHE A 307 -8.59 -6.68 -1.85
C PHE A 307 -9.89 -6.56 -1.07
N GLU A 308 -10.51 -5.39 -1.13
CA GLU A 308 -11.93 -5.22 -0.81
C GLU A 308 -12.75 -5.40 -2.09
N VAL A 309 -13.82 -6.20 -1.99
CA VAL A 309 -14.74 -6.45 -3.10
C VAL A 309 -16.03 -5.69 -2.81
N MET A 310 -16.42 -4.83 -3.75
CA MET A 310 -17.61 -3.99 -3.67
C MET A 310 -18.57 -4.35 -4.80
N ASN A 311 -19.88 -4.39 -4.51
CA ASN A 311 -20.92 -4.53 -5.53
C ASN A 311 -21.19 -3.19 -6.26
N SER A 312 -22.09 -3.20 -7.23
CA SER A 312 -22.50 -2.00 -7.99
C SER A 312 -23.16 -0.91 -7.13
N ALA A 313 -23.68 -1.25 -5.96
CA ALA A 313 -24.23 -0.32 -4.98
C ALA A 313 -23.15 0.28 -4.04
N ASN A 314 -21.86 0.04 -4.31
CA ASN A 314 -20.74 0.41 -3.45
C ASN A 314 -20.86 -0.15 -2.02
N GLN A 315 -21.42 -1.36 -1.86
CA GLN A 315 -21.45 -2.08 -0.60
C GLN A 315 -20.34 -3.14 -0.60
N LYS A 316 -19.63 -3.24 0.52
CA LYS A 316 -18.60 -4.24 0.73
C LYS A 316 -19.22 -5.62 0.88
N VAL A 317 -18.93 -6.52 -0.05
CA VAL A 317 -19.43 -7.91 -0.05
C VAL A 317 -18.40 -8.91 0.49
N GLY A 318 -17.14 -8.51 0.57
CA GLY A 318 -16.09 -9.36 1.12
C GLY A 318 -14.69 -8.78 1.03
N THR A 319 -13.74 -9.53 1.54
CA THR A 319 -12.30 -9.26 1.42
C THR A 319 -11.58 -10.52 0.95
N MET A 320 -10.55 -10.35 0.14
CA MET A 320 -9.74 -11.45 -0.37
C MET A 320 -8.26 -11.17 -0.08
N THR A 321 -7.52 -12.16 0.40
CA THR A 321 -6.07 -12.06 0.58
C THR A 321 -5.37 -13.08 -0.29
N THR A 322 -4.35 -12.67 -1.04
CA THR A 322 -3.63 -13.58 -1.94
C THR A 322 -2.76 -14.56 -1.16
N ASN A 323 -2.87 -15.84 -1.52
CA ASN A 323 -2.09 -16.94 -0.96
C ASN A 323 -0.68 -17.04 -1.61
N GLU A 324 0.08 -18.07 -1.25
CA GLU A 324 1.43 -18.34 -1.77
C GLU A 324 1.47 -18.50 -3.29
N GLN A 325 0.37 -18.98 -3.90
CA GLN A 325 0.21 -19.07 -5.36
C GLN A 325 -0.26 -17.75 -5.98
N GLY A 326 -0.18 -16.64 -5.24
CA GLY A 326 -0.58 -15.30 -5.67
C GLY A 326 -2.06 -15.17 -6.03
N SER A 327 -2.92 -16.05 -5.51
CA SER A 327 -4.33 -16.09 -5.87
C SER A 327 -5.24 -15.87 -4.67
N ALA A 328 -6.38 -15.24 -4.89
CA ALA A 328 -7.42 -15.08 -3.89
C ALA A 328 -8.79 -15.25 -4.55
N SER A 329 -9.73 -15.92 -3.89
CA SER A 329 -11.06 -16.19 -4.44
C SER A 329 -12.17 -15.81 -3.47
N LEU A 330 -13.31 -15.41 -4.02
CA LEU A 330 -14.55 -15.17 -3.30
C LEU A 330 -15.70 -15.81 -4.08
N SER A 331 -16.48 -16.68 -3.44
CA SER A 331 -17.59 -17.43 -4.04
C SER A 331 -18.93 -17.03 -3.44
N GLY A 332 -20.03 -17.49 -4.05
CA GLY A 332 -21.38 -17.18 -3.58
C GLY A 332 -21.79 -15.73 -3.85
N LEU A 333 -21.18 -15.11 -4.85
CA LEU A 333 -21.48 -13.75 -5.28
C LEU A 333 -22.67 -13.76 -6.24
N GLU A 334 -23.66 -12.91 -6.01
CA GLU A 334 -24.72 -12.70 -7.01
C GLU A 334 -24.14 -12.21 -8.33
N ILE A 335 -24.74 -12.57 -9.46
CA ILE A 335 -24.25 -12.13 -10.77
C ILE A 335 -24.29 -10.61 -10.92
N GLY A 336 -23.28 -10.07 -11.59
CA GLY A 336 -23.17 -8.63 -11.81
C GLY A 336 -21.74 -8.13 -11.80
N THR A 337 -21.58 -6.81 -11.88
CA THR A 337 -20.27 -6.16 -11.89
C THR A 337 -19.80 -5.86 -10.47
N TYR A 338 -18.56 -6.26 -10.18
CA TYR A 338 -17.87 -6.01 -8.93
C TYR A 338 -16.66 -5.11 -9.14
N THR A 339 -16.34 -4.33 -8.11
CA THR A 339 -15.13 -3.51 -8.04
C THR A 339 -14.19 -4.09 -7.00
N LEU A 340 -12.95 -4.35 -7.41
CA LEU A 340 -11.86 -4.78 -6.55
C LEU A 340 -10.97 -3.57 -6.25
N LYS A 341 -10.79 -3.28 -4.97
CA LYS A 341 -9.88 -2.24 -4.50
C LYS A 341 -8.77 -2.88 -3.68
N GLU A 342 -7.52 -2.74 -4.11
CA GLU A 342 -6.38 -3.16 -3.29
C GLU A 342 -6.27 -2.19 -2.09
N VAL A 343 -6.35 -2.75 -0.88
CA VAL A 343 -6.25 -1.98 0.39
C VAL A 343 -4.95 -2.26 1.13
N LYS A 344 -4.20 -3.28 0.72
CA LYS A 344 -2.86 -3.59 1.22
C LYS A 344 -2.06 -4.28 0.11
N SER A 345 -0.88 -3.76 -0.22
CA SER A 345 0.02 -4.41 -1.17
C SER A 345 0.80 -5.56 -0.55
N PRO A 346 1.33 -6.48 -1.39
CA PRO A 346 2.38 -7.41 -0.99
C PRO A 346 3.60 -6.69 -0.41
N THR A 347 4.32 -7.34 0.50
CA THR A 347 5.57 -6.81 1.07
C THR A 347 6.58 -6.50 -0.04
N GLY A 348 7.13 -5.29 -0.04
CA GLY A 348 8.10 -4.85 -1.04
C GLY A 348 7.49 -4.37 -2.36
N TYR A 349 6.17 -4.22 -2.45
CA TYR A 349 5.47 -3.69 -3.62
C TYR A 349 4.68 -2.41 -3.30
N VAL A 350 4.62 -1.52 -4.28
CA VAL A 350 3.86 -0.27 -4.20
C VAL A 350 2.37 -0.58 -4.14
N MET A 351 1.62 0.12 -3.29
CA MET A 351 0.16 -0.01 -3.20
C MET A 351 -0.51 0.54 -4.46
N ASN A 352 -1.31 -0.28 -5.13
CA ASN A 352 -2.08 0.12 -6.30
C ASN A 352 -3.54 0.39 -5.91
N GLY A 353 -3.85 1.65 -5.56
CA GLY A 353 -5.21 2.04 -5.18
C GLY A 353 -6.22 2.11 -6.33
N GLN A 354 -5.83 1.82 -7.59
CA GLN A 354 -6.72 1.91 -8.75
C GLN A 354 -7.75 0.78 -8.74
N PRO A 355 -9.05 1.08 -8.60
CA PRO A 355 -10.08 0.06 -8.60
C PRO A 355 -10.15 -0.69 -9.93
N GLN A 356 -10.36 -2.00 -9.88
CA GLN A 356 -10.51 -2.86 -11.04
C GLN A 356 -11.94 -3.39 -11.11
N GLN A 357 -12.55 -3.42 -12.29
CA GLN A 357 -13.90 -3.94 -12.47
C GLN A 357 -13.90 -5.31 -13.14
N ILE A 358 -14.88 -6.14 -12.77
CA ILE A 358 -15.03 -7.50 -13.29
C ILE A 358 -16.48 -7.95 -13.15
N GLU A 359 -16.98 -8.61 -14.19
CA GLU A 359 -18.33 -9.17 -14.24
C GLU A 359 -18.32 -10.63 -13.76
N VAL A 360 -19.17 -10.96 -12.80
CA VAL A 360 -19.41 -12.32 -12.31
C VAL A 360 -20.68 -12.87 -12.97
N LYS A 361 -20.57 -14.08 -13.53
CA LYS A 361 -21.65 -14.79 -14.22
C LYS A 361 -22.02 -16.07 -13.47
N THR A 362 -23.26 -16.53 -13.66
CA THR A 362 -23.83 -17.69 -12.98
C THR A 362 -23.00 -18.94 -13.24
N GLY A 363 -22.59 -19.63 -12.18
CA GLY A 363 -21.83 -20.88 -12.26
C GLY A 363 -20.37 -20.72 -12.74
N GLU A 364 -19.91 -19.50 -13.00
CA GLU A 364 -18.57 -19.22 -13.51
C GLU A 364 -17.69 -18.58 -12.43
N VAL A 365 -16.36 -18.77 -12.55
CA VAL A 365 -15.37 -18.06 -11.74
C VAL A 365 -14.66 -17.02 -12.61
N ALA A 366 -15.08 -15.77 -12.48
CA ALA A 366 -14.48 -14.66 -13.20
C ALA A 366 -13.06 -14.41 -12.67
N THR A 367 -12.05 -14.38 -13.54
CA THR A 367 -10.64 -14.21 -13.14
C THR A 367 -10.10 -12.86 -13.61
N ILE A 368 -9.43 -12.13 -12.71
CA ILE A 368 -8.73 -10.88 -13.03
C ILE A 368 -7.28 -10.94 -12.56
N THR A 369 -6.36 -10.42 -13.37
CA THR A 369 -4.95 -10.30 -13.01
C THR A 369 -4.62 -8.86 -12.65
N VAL A 370 -4.06 -8.64 -11.46
CA VAL A 370 -3.71 -7.31 -10.94
C VAL A 370 -2.20 -7.23 -10.72
N GLN A 371 -1.54 -6.29 -11.39
CA GLN A 371 -0.09 -6.09 -11.32
C GLN A 371 0.29 -5.02 -10.28
N ASN A 372 1.36 -5.25 -9.50
CA ASN A 372 2.03 -4.21 -8.70
C ASN A 372 3.48 -4.07 -9.13
N THR A 373 4.04 -2.89 -8.87
CA THR A 373 5.45 -2.57 -9.10
C THR A 373 6.25 -2.75 -7.82
N LYS A 374 7.52 -3.16 -7.95
CA LYS A 374 8.41 -3.27 -6.79
C LYS A 374 8.71 -1.90 -6.21
N VAL A 375 8.79 -1.83 -4.88
CA VAL A 375 9.33 -0.64 -4.21
C VAL A 375 10.80 -0.49 -4.58
N LYS A 376 11.17 0.74 -4.97
CA LYS A 376 12.54 1.17 -5.25
C LYS A 376 12.82 2.46 -4.49
N GLY A 377 14.02 2.60 -3.95
CA GLY A 377 14.48 3.79 -3.26
C GLY A 377 15.89 4.19 -3.67
N ASN A 378 16.39 5.25 -3.05
CA ASN A 378 17.68 5.84 -3.38
C ASN A 378 18.50 6.01 -2.11
N MET A 379 19.81 6.16 -2.27
CA MET A 379 20.70 6.61 -1.21
C MET A 379 21.65 7.68 -1.71
N GLU A 380 22.05 8.54 -0.78
CA GLU A 380 23.03 9.58 -0.97
C GLU A 380 24.05 9.53 0.17
N ILE A 381 25.33 9.57 -0.17
CA ILE A 381 26.43 9.62 0.79
C ILE A 381 27.16 10.94 0.60
N LYS A 382 27.23 11.74 1.68
CA LYS A 382 28.09 12.90 1.78
C LYS A 382 29.39 12.53 2.47
N LYS A 383 30.50 12.68 1.75
CA LYS A 383 31.84 12.33 2.21
C LYS A 383 32.59 13.57 2.68
N LEU A 384 33.03 13.51 3.94
CA LEU A 384 33.80 14.56 4.59
C LEU A 384 35.10 14.00 5.19
N SER A 385 36.02 14.89 5.53
CA SER A 385 37.09 14.64 6.50
C SER A 385 36.59 14.87 7.93
N ASP A 386 37.38 14.43 8.91
CA ASP A 386 37.21 14.77 10.33
C ASP A 386 37.36 16.28 10.63
N SER A 387 37.94 17.06 9.70
CA SER A 387 38.00 18.52 9.72
C SER A 387 36.82 19.22 9.01
N GLY A 388 35.90 18.46 8.42
CA GLY A 388 34.74 18.98 7.67
C GLY A 388 35.00 19.32 6.20
N LYS A 389 36.19 19.01 5.67
CA LYS A 389 36.53 19.19 4.26
C LYS A 389 35.79 18.17 3.39
N ILE A 390 35.28 18.61 2.25
CA ILE A 390 34.63 17.76 1.25
C ILE A 390 35.66 16.86 0.56
N LEU A 391 35.37 15.56 0.42
CA LEU A 391 36.25 14.59 -0.21
C LEU A 391 35.64 14.03 -1.51
N PRO A 392 36.08 14.50 -2.69
CA PRO A 392 35.69 13.92 -3.98
C PRO A 392 36.49 12.64 -4.29
N LYS A 393 36.04 11.87 -5.30
CA LYS A 393 36.71 10.66 -5.83
C LYS A 393 36.87 9.47 -4.86
N VAL A 394 36.15 9.45 -3.74
CA VAL A 394 36.03 8.28 -2.85
C VAL A 394 35.00 7.31 -3.41
N GLU A 395 35.36 6.02 -3.52
CA GLU A 395 34.49 4.95 -4.02
C GLU A 395 33.82 4.20 -2.85
N PHE A 396 32.51 4.08 -2.93
CA PHE A 396 31.71 3.20 -2.10
C PHE A 396 31.17 2.04 -2.92
N THR A 397 31.11 0.86 -2.31
CA THR A 397 30.41 -0.30 -2.88
C THR A 397 29.20 -0.64 -2.01
N VAL A 398 28.05 -0.83 -2.66
CA VAL A 398 26.78 -1.24 -2.03
C VAL A 398 26.62 -2.74 -2.18
N TYR A 399 26.29 -3.41 -1.07
CA TYR A 399 26.09 -4.85 -0.99
C TYR A 399 24.69 -5.18 -0.47
N THR A 400 24.17 -6.35 -0.81
CA THR A 400 23.02 -6.94 -0.10
C THR A 400 23.41 -7.30 1.33
N ALA A 401 22.42 -7.56 2.20
CA ALA A 401 22.68 -8.03 3.56
C ALA A 401 23.53 -9.32 3.62
N GLU A 402 23.45 -10.17 2.58
CA GLU A 402 24.20 -11.43 2.43
C GLU A 402 25.60 -11.22 1.83
N GLY A 403 25.96 -9.98 1.47
CA GLY A 403 27.30 -9.63 0.98
C GLY A 403 27.49 -9.70 -0.54
N LYS A 404 26.40 -9.83 -1.34
CA LYS A 404 26.49 -9.74 -2.80
C LYS A 404 26.66 -8.28 -3.23
N GLU A 405 27.66 -8.00 -4.06
CA GLU A 405 27.86 -6.66 -4.66
C GLU A 405 26.69 -6.29 -5.59
N ILE A 406 26.15 -5.09 -5.40
CA ILE A 406 25.04 -4.55 -6.20
C ILE A 406 25.55 -3.49 -7.17
N THR A 407 26.29 -2.50 -6.66
CA THR A 407 26.80 -1.40 -7.47
C THR A 407 27.88 -0.61 -6.72
N LYS A 408 28.55 0.26 -7.45
CA LYS A 408 29.57 1.20 -6.93
C LYS A 408 29.15 2.63 -7.19
N ALA A 409 29.49 3.52 -6.26
CA ALA A 409 29.26 4.95 -6.40
C ALA A 409 30.49 5.73 -5.95
N THR A 410 30.89 6.70 -6.76
CA THR A 410 32.04 7.56 -6.49
C THR A 410 31.57 8.95 -6.17
N THR A 411 32.12 9.56 -5.13
CA THR A 411 31.78 10.93 -4.73
C THR A 411 32.21 11.94 -5.79
N ASN A 412 31.32 12.84 -6.18
CA ASN A 412 31.59 13.95 -7.10
C ASN A 412 32.41 15.08 -6.43
N GLU A 413 32.62 16.20 -7.13
CA GLU A 413 33.36 17.38 -6.62
C GLU A 413 32.74 18.02 -5.37
N GLN A 414 31.45 17.78 -5.12
CA GLN A 414 30.74 18.20 -3.91
C GLN A 414 30.80 17.14 -2.80
N GLY A 415 31.57 16.05 -2.99
CA GLY A 415 31.71 14.94 -2.05
C GLY A 415 30.45 14.08 -1.94
N ILE A 416 29.57 14.11 -2.95
CA ILE A 416 28.30 13.39 -2.95
C ILE A 416 28.39 12.16 -3.86
N ALA A 417 28.06 10.98 -3.33
CA ALA A 417 27.83 9.76 -4.10
C ALA A 417 26.35 9.39 -4.03
N GLN A 418 25.72 9.08 -5.16
CA GLN A 418 24.31 8.69 -5.22
C GLN A 418 24.14 7.31 -5.84
N VAL A 419 23.21 6.54 -5.30
CA VAL A 419 22.70 5.30 -5.91
C VAL A 419 21.19 5.39 -6.00
N LYS A 420 20.65 5.14 -7.18
CA LYS A 420 19.22 5.22 -7.47
C LYS A 420 18.63 3.86 -7.74
N ASP A 421 17.31 3.76 -7.60
CA ASP A 421 16.51 2.61 -8.00
C ASP A 421 16.91 1.28 -7.31
N LEU A 422 17.43 1.36 -6.08
CA LEU A 422 17.70 0.18 -5.26
C LEU A 422 16.37 -0.51 -4.93
N PRO A 423 16.22 -1.81 -5.21
CA PRO A 423 15.02 -2.55 -4.85
C PRO A 423 14.73 -2.54 -3.34
N TYR A 424 13.49 -2.84 -2.97
CA TYR A 424 13.12 -3.10 -1.58
C TYR A 424 14.03 -4.18 -0.97
N GLY A 425 14.58 -3.89 0.21
CA GLY A 425 15.46 -4.83 0.88
C GLY A 425 16.45 -4.17 1.82
N LYS A 426 17.25 -5.02 2.46
CA LYS A 426 18.33 -4.64 3.39
C LYS A 426 19.67 -4.67 2.66
N TYR A 427 20.47 -3.65 2.91
CA TYR A 427 21.75 -3.41 2.26
C TYR A 427 22.77 -2.91 3.28
N TYR A 428 24.03 -2.87 2.88
CA TYR A 428 25.03 -2.04 3.52
C TYR A 428 25.98 -1.47 2.47
N PHE A 429 26.66 -0.38 2.80
CA PHE A 429 27.73 0.15 1.96
C PHE A 429 29.05 0.24 2.73
N VAL A 430 30.17 0.19 2.01
CA VAL A 430 31.54 0.27 2.54
C VAL A 430 32.38 1.14 1.62
N GLU A 431 33.30 1.92 2.18
CA GLU A 431 34.33 2.59 1.37
C GLU A 431 35.33 1.56 0.86
N THR A 432 35.41 1.39 -0.45
CA THR A 432 36.31 0.40 -1.09
C THR A 432 37.56 1.04 -1.67
N LYS A 433 37.53 2.34 -1.93
CA LYS A 433 38.68 3.10 -2.39
C LYS A 433 38.65 4.52 -1.80
N GLY A 434 39.63 4.82 -0.95
CA GLY A 434 39.81 6.15 -0.38
C GLY A 434 40.58 7.09 -1.31
N VAL A 435 40.99 8.23 -0.76
CA VAL A 435 41.85 9.22 -1.42
C VAL A 435 43.12 9.44 -0.61
N GLU A 436 44.21 9.84 -1.27
CA GLU A 436 45.50 10.09 -0.62
C GLU A 436 45.39 11.12 0.51
N GLY A 437 46.15 10.87 1.58
CA GLY A 437 46.14 11.70 2.79
C GLY A 437 45.00 11.42 3.77
N TYR A 438 44.21 10.36 3.55
CA TYR A 438 43.13 9.95 4.44
C TYR A 438 43.14 8.45 4.70
N PHE A 439 42.71 8.04 5.89
CA PHE A 439 42.50 6.63 6.20
C PHE A 439 41.25 6.09 5.51
N LEU A 440 41.37 4.91 4.87
CA LEU A 440 40.25 4.17 4.31
C LEU A 440 39.28 3.75 5.42
N ASN A 441 38.01 4.16 5.33
CA ASN A 441 37.00 3.80 6.32
C ASN A 441 36.26 2.51 5.94
N GLN A 442 36.73 1.37 6.44
CA GLN A 442 36.15 0.04 6.16
C GLN A 442 34.88 -0.28 6.99
N THR A 443 34.26 0.70 7.66
CA THR A 443 33.02 0.50 8.41
C THR A 443 31.88 0.09 7.48
N LYS A 444 31.09 -0.92 7.89
CA LYS A 444 29.85 -1.30 7.19
C LYS A 444 28.68 -0.46 7.69
N TYR A 445 28.03 0.27 6.79
CA TYR A 445 26.87 1.10 7.12
C TYR A 445 25.59 0.43 6.64
N PRO A 446 24.80 -0.23 7.53
CA PRO A 446 23.56 -0.90 7.15
C PRO A 446 22.43 0.10 6.88
N PHE A 447 21.59 -0.21 5.89
CA PHE A 447 20.37 0.54 5.58
C PHE A 447 19.31 -0.34 4.95
N GLU A 448 18.08 0.16 4.85
CA GLU A 448 16.94 -0.60 4.32
C GLU A 448 16.05 0.29 3.44
N ILE A 449 15.74 -0.18 2.23
CA ILE A 449 14.80 0.46 1.32
C ILE A 449 13.40 -0.06 1.63
N LYS A 450 12.52 0.82 2.15
CA LYS A 450 11.12 0.48 2.50
C LYS A 450 10.06 1.25 1.71
N GLU A 451 10.41 2.43 1.23
CA GLU A 451 9.46 3.41 0.70
C GLU A 451 9.83 3.78 -0.73
N GLN A 452 8.82 3.88 -1.61
CA GLN A 452 9.01 4.21 -3.02
C GLN A 452 9.59 5.62 -3.19
N GLY A 453 10.69 5.73 -3.94
CA GLY A 453 11.34 6.98 -4.30
C GLY A 453 12.09 7.69 -3.17
N LYS A 454 12.04 7.18 -1.94
CA LYS A 454 12.71 7.80 -0.79
C LYS A 454 14.23 7.77 -0.95
N THR A 455 14.87 8.91 -0.70
CA THR A 455 16.33 9.01 -0.64
C THR A 455 16.80 8.99 0.80
N LEU A 456 17.63 8.00 1.15
CA LEU A 456 18.31 7.93 2.44
C LEU A 456 19.64 8.67 2.37
N ALA A 457 19.86 9.64 3.26
CA ALA A 457 21.08 10.43 3.31
C ALA A 457 22.01 9.96 4.41
N PHE A 458 23.29 9.78 4.08
CA PHE A 458 24.37 9.38 5.00
C PHE A 458 25.49 10.40 4.96
N THR A 459 26.17 10.59 6.09
CA THR A 459 27.42 11.35 6.16
C THR A 459 28.52 10.44 6.66
N VAL A 460 29.65 10.38 5.93
CA VAL A 460 30.77 9.47 6.22
C VAL A 460 32.07 10.24 6.27
N GLU A 461 32.78 10.12 7.38
CA GLU A 461 34.03 10.83 7.65
C GLU A 461 35.26 9.93 7.49
N ASN A 462 36.34 10.50 6.96
CA ASN A 462 37.68 9.88 7.00
C ASN A 462 38.60 10.76 7.83
N LYS A 463 39.46 10.11 8.61
CA LYS A 463 40.50 10.80 9.37
C LYS A 463 41.63 11.22 8.44
N GLU A 464 42.05 12.47 8.54
CA GLU A 464 43.24 12.99 7.86
C GLU A 464 44.50 12.31 8.39
N VAL A 465 45.44 12.01 7.50
CA VAL A 465 46.80 11.62 7.87
C VAL A 465 47.56 12.88 8.27
N LYS A 466 48.15 12.88 9.48
CA LYS A 466 48.93 13.98 10.06
C LYS A 466 50.26 13.45 10.60
N GLY A 467 51.31 14.23 10.49
CA GLY A 467 52.65 13.90 10.98
C GLY A 467 53.36 15.12 11.54
N ASN A 468 54.61 14.92 11.93
CA ASN A 468 55.42 15.97 12.56
C ASN A 468 56.70 16.18 11.76
N VAL A 469 57.32 17.35 11.92
CA VAL A 469 58.66 17.63 11.40
C VAL A 469 59.50 18.27 12.49
N LEU A 470 60.76 17.85 12.53
CA LEU A 470 61.78 18.36 13.43
C LEU A 470 62.97 18.78 12.58
N LEU A 471 63.31 20.06 12.61
CA LEU A 471 64.48 20.61 11.94
C LEU A 471 65.52 20.99 12.99
N ILE A 472 66.75 20.50 12.82
CA ILE A 472 67.91 20.92 13.62
C ILE A 472 68.82 21.83 12.81
N LYS A 473 69.02 23.03 13.34
CA LYS A 473 69.91 24.04 12.79
C LYS A 473 71.32 23.83 13.34
N LEU A 474 72.27 23.64 12.43
CA LEU A 474 73.67 23.36 12.74
C LEU A 474 74.61 24.37 12.09
N ASP A 475 75.81 24.45 12.64
CA ASP A 475 77.00 25.04 12.04
C ASP A 475 77.52 24.11 10.94
N GLY A 476 77.75 24.67 9.74
CA GLY A 476 78.24 23.90 8.60
C GLY A 476 79.69 23.41 8.74
N GLU A 477 80.47 24.01 9.64
CA GLU A 477 81.86 23.64 9.91
C GLU A 477 82.02 22.84 11.22
N ASN A 478 80.96 22.76 12.02
CA ASN A 478 80.93 21.99 13.27
C ASN A 478 79.60 21.22 13.38
N PRO A 479 79.54 19.93 13.03
CA PRO A 479 78.32 19.12 13.07
C PRO A 479 77.64 19.02 14.44
N GLY A 480 78.35 19.31 15.55
CA GLY A 480 77.78 19.38 16.90
C GLY A 480 77.35 20.79 17.34
N GLY A 481 77.68 21.82 16.55
CA GLY A 481 77.37 23.22 16.83
C GLY A 481 75.93 23.58 16.49
N LYS A 482 75.02 23.46 17.46
CA LYS A 482 73.62 23.84 17.32
C LYS A 482 73.46 25.37 17.29
N LEU A 483 72.62 25.90 16.39
CA LEU A 483 72.47 27.35 16.21
C LEU A 483 71.08 27.85 16.58
N GLU A 484 71.03 28.70 17.61
CA GLU A 484 69.84 29.46 17.99
C GLU A 484 69.63 30.66 17.07
N GLY A 485 68.37 30.98 16.80
CA GLY A 485 67.97 32.27 16.23
C GLY A 485 67.81 32.33 14.72
N ALA A 486 68.01 31.23 13.99
CA ALA A 486 67.64 31.13 12.58
C ALA A 486 66.11 31.21 12.44
N VAL A 487 65.59 32.02 11.52
CA VAL A 487 64.14 32.09 11.25
C VAL A 487 63.84 31.38 9.94
N PHE A 488 62.94 30.39 9.98
CA PHE A 488 62.47 29.66 8.81
C PHE A 488 61.00 29.95 8.53
N VAL A 489 60.66 30.00 7.25
CA VAL A 489 59.29 29.95 6.74
C VAL A 489 58.99 28.50 6.36
N LEU A 490 57.95 27.92 6.97
CA LEU A 490 57.34 26.68 6.49
C LEU A 490 56.35 27.03 5.39
N GLN A 491 56.50 26.41 4.22
CA GLN A 491 55.62 26.62 3.07
C GLN A 491 55.12 25.28 2.49
N ASP A 492 53.95 25.31 1.86
CA ASP A 492 53.40 24.16 1.13
C ASP A 492 54.08 23.96 -0.23
N SER A 493 53.68 22.92 -0.95
CA SER A 493 54.19 22.59 -2.30
C SER A 493 53.96 23.67 -3.36
N LYS A 494 53.11 24.67 -3.09
CA LYS A 494 52.84 25.81 -3.98
C LYS A 494 53.62 27.06 -3.56
N GLY A 495 54.47 26.97 -2.54
CA GLY A 495 55.21 28.09 -1.99
C GLY A 495 54.35 29.01 -1.10
N LYS A 496 53.14 28.60 -0.73
CA LYS A 496 52.32 29.39 0.19
C LYS A 496 52.87 29.22 1.60
N LYS A 497 53.20 30.34 2.24
CA LYS A 497 53.60 30.39 3.66
C LYS A 497 52.49 29.82 4.54
N ILE A 498 52.85 28.82 5.36
CA ILE A 498 52.01 28.20 6.38
C ILE A 498 52.29 28.86 7.74
N SER A 499 53.56 28.95 8.12
CA SER A 499 53.99 29.48 9.41
C SER A 499 55.46 29.93 9.38
N GLU A 500 55.89 30.67 10.40
CA GLU A 500 57.29 31.04 10.62
C GLU A 500 57.75 30.49 11.98
N HIS A 501 58.98 29.98 12.02
CA HIS A 501 59.56 29.33 13.19
C HIS A 501 60.98 29.83 13.41
N LYS A 502 61.39 30.00 14.67
CA LYS A 502 62.75 30.40 15.04
C LYS A 502 63.43 29.24 15.75
N SER A 503 64.67 28.92 15.39
CA SER A 503 65.42 27.86 16.07
C SER A 503 65.71 28.25 17.52
N ASP A 504 65.44 27.33 18.43
CA ASP A 504 65.63 27.53 19.87
C ASP A 504 67.12 27.41 20.29
N LYS A 505 67.39 27.47 21.59
CA LYS A 505 68.74 27.29 22.19
C LYS A 505 69.43 25.98 21.80
N ASN A 506 68.66 24.95 21.44
CA ASN A 506 69.15 23.66 20.99
C ASN A 506 69.20 23.56 19.46
N GLY A 507 69.00 24.67 18.74
CA GLY A 507 68.89 24.73 17.29
C GLY A 507 67.63 24.06 16.75
N LEU A 508 66.63 23.78 17.58
CA LEU A 508 65.47 22.97 17.23
C LEU A 508 64.30 23.81 16.72
N ILE A 509 63.63 23.29 15.69
CA ILE A 509 62.28 23.70 15.28
C ILE A 509 61.41 22.44 15.24
N GLU A 510 60.27 22.47 15.92
CA GLU A 510 59.30 21.37 15.93
C GLU A 510 57.94 21.86 15.44
N VAL A 511 57.36 21.17 14.46
CA VAL A 511 56.00 21.41 13.98
C VAL A 511 55.23 20.10 14.04
N LYS A 512 54.12 20.10 14.79
CA LYS A 512 53.26 18.92 15.01
C LYS A 512 51.99 18.98 14.19
N ASP A 513 51.37 17.82 14.02
CA ASP A 513 50.04 17.65 13.42
C ASP A 513 49.90 18.29 12.02
N LEU A 514 51.01 18.30 11.28
CA LEU A 514 51.06 18.83 9.92
C LEU A 514 50.31 17.84 9.01
N PRO A 515 49.32 18.30 8.21
CA PRO A 515 48.55 17.41 7.32
C PRO A 515 49.43 16.71 6.28
N PHE A 516 48.97 15.58 5.76
CA PHE A 516 49.60 14.90 4.62
C PHE A 516 49.87 15.87 3.48
N GLY A 517 51.08 15.82 2.94
CA GLY A 517 51.48 16.71 1.84
C GLY A 517 52.99 16.92 1.76
N ALA A 518 53.39 17.63 0.70
CA ALA A 518 54.76 18.07 0.50
C ALA A 518 54.93 19.53 0.99
N TYR A 519 56.03 19.76 1.68
CA TYR A 519 56.36 21.01 2.34
C TYR A 519 57.83 21.36 2.11
N SER A 520 58.21 22.59 2.45
CA SER A 520 59.61 22.96 2.56
C SER A 520 59.84 24.01 3.63
N PHE A 521 61.03 23.99 4.21
CA PHE A 521 61.55 25.10 5.00
C PHE A 521 62.43 26.00 4.14
N VAL A 522 62.27 27.31 4.28
CA VAL A 522 63.14 28.36 3.69
C VAL A 522 63.71 29.19 4.81
N GLU A 523 65.03 29.32 4.88
CA GLU A 523 65.63 30.25 5.84
C GLU A 523 65.37 31.69 5.39
N LYS A 524 64.69 32.45 6.25
CA LYS A 524 64.37 33.87 6.06
C LYS A 524 65.41 34.77 6.72
N GLN A 525 65.99 34.32 7.83
CA GLN A 525 67.00 35.04 8.57
C GLN A 525 68.02 34.07 9.17
N ALA A 526 69.31 34.34 8.92
CA ALA A 526 70.41 33.57 9.51
C ALA A 526 70.59 33.90 11.01
N PRO A 527 71.15 32.98 11.80
CA PRO A 527 71.73 33.31 13.11
C PRO A 527 72.79 34.40 12.99
N ILE A 528 73.00 35.16 14.07
CA ILE A 528 74.04 36.20 14.12
C ILE A 528 75.42 35.56 13.87
N GLY A 529 76.20 36.17 12.97
CA GLY A 529 77.53 35.68 12.59
C GLY A 529 77.54 34.59 11.51
N TYR A 530 76.39 34.30 10.90
CA TYR A 530 76.26 33.29 9.84
C TYR A 530 75.67 33.87 8.54
N VAL A 531 76.06 33.26 7.42
CA VAL A 531 75.53 33.58 6.10
C VAL A 531 74.14 32.97 5.94
N LEU A 532 73.17 33.75 5.42
CA LEU A 532 71.82 33.28 5.09
C LEU A 532 71.86 32.22 3.99
N SER A 533 71.27 31.05 4.26
CA SER A 533 71.08 30.01 3.27
C SER A 533 69.83 30.28 2.43
N LYS A 534 69.95 30.23 1.10
CA LYS A 534 68.81 30.29 0.17
C LYS A 534 68.33 28.90 -0.26
N GLU A 535 68.90 27.85 0.32
CA GLU A 535 68.56 26.48 0.00
C GLU A 535 67.16 26.11 0.53
N LEU A 536 66.36 25.47 -0.32
CA LEU A 536 65.08 24.89 0.06
C LEU A 536 65.30 23.54 0.74
N ILE A 537 64.65 23.31 1.86
CA ILE A 537 64.71 22.03 2.58
C ILE A 537 63.36 21.32 2.39
N PRO A 538 63.17 20.53 1.32
CA PRO A 538 61.91 19.85 1.04
C PRO A 538 61.72 18.64 1.95
N PHE A 539 60.47 18.38 2.33
CA PHE A 539 60.07 17.17 3.03
C PHE A 539 58.60 16.83 2.75
N SER A 540 58.17 15.63 3.12
CA SER A 540 56.77 15.22 2.99
C SER A 540 56.27 14.55 4.25
N ILE A 541 55.01 14.81 4.58
CA ILE A 541 54.25 14.04 5.56
C ILE A 541 53.47 12.97 4.79
N SER A 542 53.89 11.71 4.94
CA SER A 542 53.29 10.56 4.26
C SER A 542 52.65 9.55 5.21
N GLU A 543 52.99 9.57 6.49
CA GLU A 543 52.62 8.56 7.49
C GLU A 543 52.12 9.21 8.78
N GLN A 544 51.14 8.57 9.42
CA GLN A 544 50.50 9.09 10.63
C GLN A 544 51.46 9.12 11.83
N GLY A 545 51.54 10.26 12.49
CA GLY A 545 52.33 10.48 13.70
C GLY A 545 53.84 10.43 13.50
N LYS A 546 54.32 10.08 12.29
CA LYS A 546 55.75 10.01 11.98
C LYS A 546 56.37 11.39 12.08
N THR A 547 57.56 11.44 12.67
CA THR A 547 58.36 12.67 12.76
C THR A 547 59.44 12.63 11.69
N VAL A 548 59.39 13.56 10.74
CA VAL A 548 60.46 13.75 9.75
C VAL A 548 61.58 14.55 10.38
N MET A 549 62.80 14.01 10.38
CA MET A 549 63.98 14.70 10.90
C MET A 549 64.76 15.35 9.76
N LEU A 550 65.02 16.65 9.88
CA LEU A 550 65.73 17.47 8.90
C LEU A 550 66.92 18.16 9.55
N THR A 551 67.94 18.48 8.75
CA THR A 551 69.09 19.27 9.19
C THR A 551 69.25 20.48 8.28
N ALA A 552 69.67 21.62 8.85
CA ALA A 552 69.92 22.85 8.11
C ALA A 552 71.24 23.48 8.56
N GLN A 553 72.17 23.70 7.64
CA GLN A 553 73.51 24.21 7.95
C GLN A 553 73.72 25.63 7.46
N ASN A 554 74.40 26.46 8.26
CA ASN A 554 74.88 27.76 7.79
C ASN A 554 76.40 27.83 7.91
N LYS A 555 76.99 28.55 6.96
CA LYS A 555 78.40 28.89 6.99
C LYS A 555 78.61 30.12 7.86
N ARG A 556 79.71 30.14 8.61
CA ARG A 556 80.10 31.33 9.39
C ARG A 556 80.45 32.47 8.45
N ILE A 557 80.19 33.69 8.89
CA ILE A 557 80.71 34.89 8.23
C ILE A 557 82.21 34.97 8.52
N ILE A 558 83.02 35.06 7.47
CA ILE A 558 84.48 35.24 7.56
C ILE A 558 84.86 36.48 6.75
N GLY A 559 85.68 37.37 7.31
CA GLY A 559 86.26 38.52 6.63
C GLY A 559 87.80 38.51 6.69
N GLU A 560 88.41 39.55 6.13
CA GLU A 560 89.86 39.75 6.09
C GLU A 560 90.22 41.15 6.59
N LEU A 561 91.17 41.26 7.53
CA LEU A 561 91.86 42.51 7.83
C LEU A 561 93.12 42.58 6.97
N GLU A 562 93.28 43.65 6.19
CA GLU A 562 94.47 43.98 5.41
C GLU A 562 95.09 45.26 5.99
N ILE A 563 96.27 45.13 6.59
CA ILE A 563 97.02 46.25 7.15
C ILE A 563 98.12 46.64 6.17
N SER A 564 98.18 47.91 5.77
CA SER A 564 99.30 48.48 5.01
C SER A 564 100.16 49.36 5.91
N LYS A 565 101.44 49.02 6.03
CA LYS A 565 102.41 49.75 6.85
C LYS A 565 103.23 50.71 6.01
N VAL A 566 103.25 51.98 6.42
CA VAL A 566 103.95 53.04 5.70
C VAL A 566 104.75 53.96 6.61
N ASP A 567 105.75 54.66 6.05
CA ASP A 567 106.49 55.74 6.72
C ASP A 567 105.61 57.00 6.87
N ILE A 568 105.64 57.66 8.03
CA ILE A 568 104.92 58.90 8.34
C ILE A 568 105.35 60.08 7.45
N ALA A 569 106.60 60.10 6.98
CA ALA A 569 107.19 61.23 6.28
C ALA A 569 106.61 61.43 4.86
N ASP A 570 106.25 60.35 4.15
CA ASP A 570 105.76 60.43 2.76
C ASP A 570 104.59 59.47 2.42
N GLY A 571 104.16 58.59 3.34
CA GLY A 571 103.01 57.70 3.13
C GLY A 571 103.14 56.64 2.02
N ASN A 572 104.17 56.71 1.16
CA ASN A 572 104.40 55.81 0.02
C ASN A 572 105.51 54.78 0.24
N ASN A 573 106.41 54.97 1.22
CA ASN A 573 107.42 53.97 1.57
C ASN A 573 106.77 52.84 2.38
N LYS A 574 106.67 51.66 1.77
CA LYS A 574 106.12 50.45 2.39
C LYS A 574 107.12 49.83 3.35
N LEU A 575 106.66 49.40 4.52
CA LEU A 575 107.51 48.89 5.59
C LEU A 575 107.23 47.40 5.85
N SER A 576 108.23 46.56 5.58
CA SER A 576 108.19 45.13 5.89
C SER A 576 108.57 44.85 7.34
N ASN A 577 108.22 43.68 7.85
CA ASN A 577 108.56 43.18 9.19
C ASN A 577 107.92 43.91 10.39
N ALA A 578 106.95 44.80 10.19
CA ALA A 578 106.08 45.28 11.26
C ALA A 578 105.20 44.13 11.75
N GLU A 579 105.18 43.85 13.05
CA GLU A 579 104.39 42.77 13.62
C GLU A 579 103.12 43.32 14.27
N PHE A 580 101.98 42.75 13.90
CA PHE A 580 100.67 43.10 14.45
C PHE A 580 100.08 41.91 15.20
N THR A 581 99.49 42.20 16.36
CA THR A 581 98.68 41.24 17.11
C THR A 581 97.23 41.72 17.13
N ILE A 582 96.31 40.81 16.81
CA ILE A 582 94.87 41.02 16.81
C ILE A 582 94.27 40.33 18.03
N PHE A 583 93.42 41.07 18.72
CA PHE A 583 92.66 40.65 19.89
C PHE A 583 91.18 40.66 19.58
N ASN A 584 90.43 39.68 20.11
CA ASN A 584 88.97 39.69 20.06
C ASN A 584 88.37 40.65 21.11
N GLU A 585 87.04 40.78 21.14
CA GLU A 585 86.32 41.63 22.09
C GLU A 585 86.60 41.28 23.57
N GLN A 586 87.01 40.05 23.89
CA GLN A 586 87.41 39.63 25.23
C GLN A 586 88.89 39.95 25.57
N GLY A 587 89.62 40.60 24.66
CA GLY A 587 91.04 40.91 24.83
C GLY A 587 91.99 39.73 24.63
N LYS A 588 91.50 38.58 24.13
CA LYS A 588 92.32 37.41 23.82
C LYS A 588 92.96 37.55 22.44
N GLU A 589 94.24 37.23 22.34
CA GLU A 589 94.95 37.12 21.06
C GLU A 589 94.33 36.04 20.18
N VAL A 590 93.95 36.41 18.95
CA VAL A 590 93.31 35.52 17.96
C VAL A 590 94.11 35.35 16.68
N ALA A 591 95.00 36.29 16.37
CA ALA A 591 95.91 36.21 15.23
C ALA A 591 97.12 37.13 15.44
N LYS A 592 98.25 36.76 14.85
CA LYS A 592 99.48 37.53 14.87
C LYS A 592 100.22 37.35 13.55
N GLY A 593 100.83 38.40 13.03
CA GLY A 593 101.50 38.33 11.73
C GLY A 593 102.33 39.56 11.42
N LYS A 594 103.26 39.40 10.49
CA LYS A 594 104.19 40.44 10.06
C LYS A 594 103.80 40.98 8.69
N THR A 595 104.16 42.22 8.41
CA THR A 595 104.06 42.77 7.07
C THR A 595 105.08 42.13 6.14
N ASP A 596 104.64 41.82 4.92
CA ASP A 596 105.47 41.31 3.84
C ASP A 596 106.37 42.40 3.23
N GLU A 597 107.12 42.05 2.19
CA GLU A 597 108.00 42.99 1.45
C GLU A 597 107.26 44.19 0.84
N ASN A 598 105.95 44.07 0.60
CA ASN A 598 105.10 45.15 0.10
C ASN A 598 104.48 45.97 1.23
N GLY A 599 104.87 45.70 2.48
CA GLY A 599 104.35 46.33 3.68
C GLY A 599 102.91 45.95 3.99
N ILE A 600 102.45 44.75 3.60
CA ILE A 600 101.07 44.29 3.79
C ILE A 600 101.02 43.10 4.76
N ALA A 601 100.09 43.11 5.70
CA ALA A 601 99.73 41.96 6.53
C ALA A 601 98.24 41.63 6.37
N LYS A 602 97.89 40.36 6.17
CA LYS A 602 96.50 39.90 5.94
C LYS A 602 96.07 38.87 6.99
N PHE A 603 94.85 39.03 7.50
CA PHE A 603 94.32 38.17 8.56
C PHE A 603 92.88 37.79 8.29
N LYS A 604 92.62 36.49 8.09
CA LYS A 604 91.25 35.96 7.98
C LYS A 604 90.67 35.76 9.38
N LEU A 605 89.52 36.37 9.63
CA LEU A 605 88.90 36.42 10.95
C LEU A 605 87.39 36.17 10.83
N PRO A 606 86.77 35.47 11.79
CA PRO A 606 85.33 35.28 11.81
C PRO A 606 84.57 36.59 12.08
N TYR A 607 83.24 36.56 11.99
CA TYR A 607 82.39 37.65 12.44
C TYR A 607 82.70 38.05 13.89
N GLY A 608 82.80 39.35 14.13
CA GLY A 608 83.02 39.89 15.46
C GLY A 608 83.73 41.24 15.46
N LYS A 609 83.88 41.77 16.66
CA LYS A 609 84.65 42.98 16.95
C LYS A 609 86.05 42.62 17.38
N TYR A 610 87.00 43.37 16.86
CA TYR A 610 88.42 43.13 17.07
C TYR A 610 89.14 44.43 17.35
N THR A 611 90.25 44.30 18.06
CA THR A 611 91.26 45.36 18.19
C THR A 611 92.60 44.84 17.74
N TYR A 612 93.45 45.68 17.17
CA TYR A 612 94.83 45.30 16.87
C TYR A 612 95.78 46.44 17.22
N LYS A 613 97.03 46.08 17.50
CA LYS A 613 98.13 47.01 17.72
C LYS A 613 99.40 46.48 17.09
N GLU A 614 100.32 47.37 16.79
CA GLU A 614 101.68 46.96 16.46
C GLU A 614 102.36 46.47 17.75
N THR A 615 103.01 45.31 17.66
CA THR A 615 103.78 44.73 18.76
C THR A 615 105.28 44.76 18.49
N PHE A 616 105.68 44.93 17.23
CA PHE A 616 107.07 45.07 16.85
C PHE A 616 107.19 46.05 15.67
N ALA A 617 107.95 47.11 15.86
CA ALA A 617 108.23 48.10 14.82
C ALA A 617 109.24 47.54 13.81
N PRO A 618 109.17 47.93 12.52
CA PRO A 618 110.25 47.72 11.56
C PRO A 618 111.58 48.33 12.03
N ASP A 619 112.69 47.76 11.58
CA ASP A 619 114.03 48.24 11.93
C ASP A 619 114.21 49.73 11.55
N GLY A 620 114.67 50.54 12.51
CA GLY A 620 114.86 51.99 12.35
C GLY A 620 113.64 52.86 12.67
N TYR A 621 112.51 52.26 13.03
CA TYR A 621 111.27 52.97 13.35
C TYR A 621 110.90 52.87 14.84
N LEU A 622 110.08 53.81 15.31
CA LEU A 622 109.44 53.77 16.62
C LEU A 622 108.17 52.93 16.54
N LEU A 623 107.91 52.15 17.60
CA LEU A 623 106.69 51.35 17.74
C LEU A 623 105.46 52.26 17.79
N ASN A 624 104.45 51.95 16.98
CA ASN A 624 103.16 52.60 17.09
C ASN A 624 102.33 51.97 18.21
N GLU A 625 102.15 52.70 19.31
CA GLU A 625 101.37 52.25 20.48
C GLU A 625 99.85 52.42 20.31
N GLU A 626 99.37 52.96 19.18
CA GLU A 626 97.94 53.15 18.90
C GLU A 626 97.22 51.81 18.77
N ILE A 627 96.04 51.73 19.41
CA ILE A 627 95.15 50.57 19.32
C ILE A 627 94.02 50.90 18.36
N PHE A 628 93.89 50.09 17.32
CA PHE A 628 92.87 50.25 16.30
C PHE A 628 91.74 49.26 16.54
N SER A 629 90.49 49.70 16.38
CA SER A 629 89.30 48.84 16.43
C SER A 629 88.69 48.63 15.05
N PHE A 630 88.21 47.42 14.77
CA PHE A 630 87.43 47.13 13.56
C PHE A 630 86.41 46.02 13.83
N GLU A 631 85.46 45.86 12.91
CA GLU A 631 84.41 44.85 13.03
C GLU A 631 84.17 44.17 11.68
N ILE A 632 84.08 42.84 11.71
CA ILE A 632 83.67 42.03 10.56
C ILE A 632 82.18 41.73 10.69
N LYS A 633 81.39 42.31 9.79
CA LYS A 633 79.93 42.22 9.74
C LYS A 633 79.43 41.39 8.57
N GLU A 634 80.14 41.40 7.44
CA GLU A 634 79.71 40.78 6.20
C GLU A 634 80.69 39.70 5.72
N ASN A 635 80.17 38.67 5.05
CA ASN A 635 80.98 37.58 4.55
C ASN A 635 81.84 38.04 3.35
N GLY A 636 83.15 37.78 3.41
CA GLY A 636 84.12 38.25 2.45
C GLY A 636 84.51 39.73 2.63
N GLN A 637 84.08 40.39 3.71
CA GLN A 637 84.44 41.78 3.97
C GLN A 637 85.95 41.94 4.14
N ILE A 638 86.56 42.85 3.38
CA ILE A 638 87.98 43.20 3.51
C ILE A 638 88.07 44.59 4.17
N ILE A 639 88.59 44.63 5.39
CA ILE A 639 88.88 45.88 6.11
C ILE A 639 90.32 46.29 5.81
N LYS A 640 90.51 47.44 5.17
CA LYS A 640 91.83 47.96 4.83
C LYS A 640 92.22 49.10 5.75
N HIS A 641 93.28 48.91 6.54
CA HIS A 641 93.80 49.94 7.43
C HIS A 641 95.24 50.29 7.06
N THR A 642 95.59 51.58 7.10
CA THR A 642 96.97 52.04 6.89
C THR A 642 97.55 52.51 8.22
N VAL A 643 98.67 51.92 8.66
CA VAL A 643 99.34 52.23 9.93
C VAL A 643 100.70 52.85 9.65
N LYS A 644 100.94 54.04 10.22
CA LYS A 644 102.16 54.83 9.98
C LYS A 644 103.15 54.70 11.13
N ASP A 645 104.44 54.62 10.83
CA ASP A 645 105.52 54.74 11.83
C ASP A 645 106.40 55.93 11.56
N GLN A 646 106.97 56.44 12.64
CA GLN A 646 107.97 57.50 12.62
C GLN A 646 109.38 56.90 12.74
N LYS A 647 110.32 57.36 11.90
CA LYS A 647 111.75 57.02 12.01
C LYS A 647 112.33 57.53 13.32
N LYS A 648 113.30 56.80 13.89
CA LYS A 648 114.06 57.24 15.07
C LYS A 648 114.87 58.53 14.74
N PRO A 649 114.85 59.58 15.59
CA PRO A 649 115.57 60.83 15.34
C PRO A 649 117.10 60.68 15.47
N THR A 650 117.85 61.38 14.59
CA THR A 650 119.33 61.49 14.64
C THR A 650 119.78 62.78 15.38
N PRO A 651 120.85 62.75 16.20
CA PRO A 651 121.27 63.89 17.05
C PRO A 651 122.10 64.98 16.30
N PRO A 652 122.00 66.29 16.65
CA PRO A 652 122.77 67.38 16.02
C PRO A 652 123.98 67.92 16.84
N THR A 653 124.91 68.61 16.14
CA THR A 653 126.27 69.11 16.50
C THR A 653 126.31 70.65 16.80
N PRO A 654 127.26 71.24 17.57
CA PRO A 654 127.19 72.63 18.11
C PRO A 654 128.18 73.68 17.50
N GLU A 655 127.83 74.99 17.52
CA GLU A 655 128.67 76.17 17.94
C GLU A 655 128.07 77.61 17.68
N THR A 656 128.54 78.56 18.51
CA THR A 656 128.28 80.00 18.87
C THR A 656 128.89 81.11 17.96
N PRO A 657 128.89 82.47 18.21
CA PRO A 657 128.09 83.45 19.03
C PRO A 657 127.69 84.81 18.31
N LYS A 658 127.01 85.72 19.05
CA LYS A 658 126.29 87.01 18.75
C LYS A 658 127.16 88.31 18.84
N PRO A 659 126.75 89.53 18.36
CA PRO A 659 126.15 90.64 19.22
C PRO A 659 125.13 91.61 18.49
N GLU A 660 123.95 92.00 19.06
CA GLU A 660 123.52 93.25 19.82
C GLU A 660 123.08 94.49 18.97
N GLN A 661 121.80 94.91 18.88
CA GLN A 661 120.86 95.74 19.75
C GLN A 661 120.84 97.25 19.38
N PRO A 662 119.76 98.07 19.60
CA PRO A 662 119.03 98.39 20.88
C PRO A 662 117.46 98.27 20.80
N GLU A 663 116.68 97.84 21.81
CA GLU A 663 116.24 98.38 23.14
C GLU A 663 115.01 99.36 23.06
N GLN A 664 113.76 98.96 23.37
CA GLN A 664 112.99 98.88 24.65
C GLN A 664 112.85 100.21 25.43
N PRO A 665 111.70 100.49 26.13
CA PRO A 665 111.16 99.75 27.30
C PRO A 665 109.59 99.75 27.38
N GLN A 666 108.82 99.24 28.36
CA GLN A 666 108.82 98.11 29.30
C GLN A 666 107.37 97.96 29.87
N LYS A 667 107.00 96.70 30.16
CA LYS A 667 106.07 96.06 31.15
C LYS A 667 105.38 96.88 32.27
N PRO A 668 104.34 96.35 32.99
CA PRO A 668 104.19 94.99 33.63
C PRO A 668 102.79 94.33 33.43
N GLN A 669 102.34 93.21 34.04
CA GLN A 669 102.84 91.84 34.37
C GLN A 669 101.59 90.91 34.62
N LYS A 670 101.82 89.57 34.59
CA LYS A 670 101.00 88.33 34.86
C LYS A 670 100.16 88.29 36.18
N PRO A 671 99.34 87.24 36.55
CA PRO A 671 99.56 85.75 36.52
C PRO A 671 98.38 84.84 36.02
N GLU A 672 98.61 83.72 35.29
CA GLU A 672 98.59 82.25 35.64
C GLU A 672 97.20 81.53 35.67
N ILE A 673 96.87 80.54 34.80
CA ILE A 673 97.03 79.04 34.83
C ILE A 673 96.25 78.38 36.01
N PRO A 674 95.45 77.27 35.92
CA PRO A 674 95.78 75.91 35.38
C PRO A 674 94.65 75.03 34.76
N GLN A 675 95.06 73.79 34.45
CA GLN A 675 94.51 72.53 33.91
C GLN A 675 93.12 71.99 34.38
N LYS A 676 92.56 71.11 33.51
CA LYS A 676 91.62 69.93 33.61
C LYS A 676 90.94 69.57 34.96
N PRO A 677 89.70 69.03 34.97
CA PRO A 677 89.47 67.56 35.11
C PRO A 677 88.18 67.05 34.36
N GLU A 678 88.13 65.82 33.83
CA GLU A 678 87.42 64.60 34.34
C GLU A 678 85.86 64.57 34.26
N GLN A 679 85.35 63.40 33.85
CA GLN A 679 83.97 62.91 33.98
C GLN A 679 83.63 62.69 35.47
N PRO A 680 82.35 62.70 35.91
CA PRO A 680 81.67 61.41 36.07
C PRO A 680 80.14 61.44 35.86
N GLU A 681 79.63 60.21 35.68
CA GLU A 681 78.38 59.65 36.20
C GLU A 681 76.98 60.02 35.66
N ALA A 682 76.28 58.91 35.37
CA ALA A 682 74.86 58.74 35.22
C ALA A 682 74.10 59.09 36.52
N PRO A 683 72.75 59.03 36.52
CA PRO A 683 72.21 57.72 36.89
C PRO A 683 70.97 57.31 36.05
N GLN A 684 70.98 56.04 35.65
CA GLN A 684 69.87 55.08 35.72
C GLN A 684 68.96 55.32 36.97
N PRO A 685 67.75 54.74 37.13
CA PRO A 685 67.53 53.32 36.85
C PRO A 685 66.08 52.81 36.61
N GLN A 686 66.04 51.49 36.33
CA GLN A 686 65.06 50.50 36.82
C GLN A 686 63.66 50.49 36.16
N VAL A 687 63.19 49.45 35.43
CA VAL A 687 63.19 47.97 35.64
C VAL A 687 62.66 47.66 37.05
N PRO A 688 61.62 46.83 37.30
CA PRO A 688 61.77 45.42 36.95
C PRO A 688 60.53 44.52 36.74
N GLU A 689 60.81 43.46 35.97
CA GLU A 689 60.60 42.03 36.28
C GLU A 689 59.25 41.49 36.81
N GLN A 690 58.71 40.54 36.02
CA GLN A 690 58.08 39.28 36.47
C GLN A 690 58.95 38.57 37.54
N PRO A 691 58.47 37.66 38.45
CA PRO A 691 57.82 36.42 38.01
C PRO A 691 56.97 35.56 39.00
N LYS A 692 56.28 34.58 38.38
CA LYS A 692 56.05 33.16 38.79
C LYS A 692 55.04 32.84 39.92
N VAL A 693 53.98 32.06 39.60
CA VAL A 693 53.80 30.59 39.81
C VAL A 693 52.76 30.41 40.93
N THR A 694 51.75 29.55 40.96
CA THR A 694 51.21 28.35 40.26
C THR A 694 49.69 28.39 40.56
N GLU A 695 48.74 27.78 39.85
CA GLU A 695 48.41 26.35 39.86
C GLU A 695 47.12 26.15 39.03
N LYS A 696 46.98 24.99 38.39
CA LYS A 696 45.76 24.45 37.73
C LYS A 696 44.81 23.84 38.79
N PRO A 697 43.62 23.27 38.46
CA PRO A 697 42.67 23.49 37.36
C PRO A 697 41.19 23.56 37.86
N VAL A 698 40.21 23.68 36.95
CA VAL A 698 39.01 22.83 36.77
C VAL A 698 37.88 23.63 36.06
N ILE A 699 37.41 23.06 34.94
CA ILE A 699 36.29 23.41 34.05
C ILE A 699 35.03 22.69 34.65
N PRO A 700 33.73 23.05 34.45
CA PRO A 700 33.11 23.56 33.21
C PRO A 700 31.90 24.52 33.34
N GLN A 701 31.55 25.24 32.27
CA GLN A 701 30.32 24.97 31.48
C GLN A 701 30.06 26.02 30.40
N LEU A 702 29.59 25.48 29.27
CA LEU A 702 29.17 26.12 28.03
C LEU A 702 27.64 26.21 28.08
N GLU A 703 27.05 27.40 27.88
CA GLU A 703 25.64 27.51 27.53
C GLU A 703 25.51 27.51 25.99
N LYS A 704 24.73 26.54 25.49
CA LYS A 704 24.24 26.47 24.12
C LYS A 704 22.69 26.53 24.14
N PRO A 705 22.07 26.88 23.00
CA PRO A 705 20.73 27.45 22.94
C PRO A 705 19.59 26.43 22.80
N GLN A 706 18.39 26.93 23.12
CA GLN A 706 17.06 26.65 22.56
C GLN A 706 16.74 25.21 22.11
N GLN A 707 15.82 24.57 22.84
CA GLN A 707 14.90 23.58 22.28
C GLN A 707 13.45 23.92 22.65
N ILE A 708 12.62 23.88 21.61
CA ILE A 708 11.16 23.96 21.60
C ILE A 708 10.61 22.59 22.00
N VAL A 709 9.68 22.55 22.96
CA VAL A 709 8.88 21.36 23.25
C VAL A 709 7.40 21.74 23.31
N MET A 710 6.63 21.09 22.45
CA MET A 710 5.17 21.11 22.37
C MET A 710 4.51 20.58 23.66
N LYS A 711 3.50 21.30 24.14
CA LYS A 711 2.48 20.79 25.07
C LYS A 711 1.40 20.02 24.27
N PRO A 712 0.98 18.82 24.69
CA PRO A 712 -0.30 18.24 24.30
C PRO A 712 -1.40 18.64 25.28
N GLN A 713 -2.53 19.13 24.77
CA GLN A 713 -3.77 19.35 25.52
C GLN A 713 -4.74 18.19 25.32
N LEU A 714 -5.31 17.76 26.45
CA LEU A 714 -6.66 17.23 26.70
C LEU A 714 -7.21 16.06 25.88
N GLU A 715 -7.34 14.91 26.56
CA GLU A 715 -8.54 14.07 26.56
C GLU A 715 -8.66 13.36 27.92
N GLN A 716 -9.82 13.46 28.57
CA GLN A 716 -10.46 12.45 29.45
C GLN A 716 -11.74 13.05 30.08
N THR A 717 -12.93 12.77 29.54
CA THR A 717 -13.89 11.72 29.97
C THR A 717 -14.24 11.71 31.47
N GLN A 718 -15.43 12.21 31.80
CA GLN A 718 -16.13 11.93 33.06
C GLN A 718 -17.07 10.73 32.90
N LYS A 719 -16.89 9.72 33.76
CA LYS A 719 -17.89 8.69 34.09
C LYS A 719 -18.06 8.72 35.61
N LYS A 720 -19.30 8.91 36.09
CA LYS A 720 -19.69 8.62 37.48
C LYS A 720 -20.78 7.54 37.42
N ILE A 721 -20.56 6.45 38.15
CA ILE A 721 -21.46 5.31 38.31
C ILE A 721 -22.01 5.37 39.73
N GLU A 722 -23.31 5.13 39.90
CA GLU A 722 -23.88 4.62 41.15
C GLU A 722 -25.21 3.88 40.85
N THR A 723 -25.42 2.79 41.59
CA THR A 723 -26.46 1.73 41.52
C THR A 723 -26.79 1.39 42.99
N TYR A 724 -27.97 0.99 43.50
CA TYR A 724 -29.23 0.46 42.97
C TYR A 724 -30.36 0.45 44.08
N LEU A 725 -31.65 0.53 43.66
CA LEU A 725 -32.91 -0.18 44.11
C LEU A 725 -33.57 0.06 45.52
N PRO A 726 -34.88 -0.30 45.75
CA PRO A 726 -36.13 -0.16 44.95
C PRO A 726 -37.44 0.19 45.76
N THR A 727 -38.60 0.17 45.05
CA THR A 727 -40.05 0.08 45.45
C THR A 727 -40.83 1.37 45.69
N THR A 728 -42.13 1.57 45.34
CA THR A 728 -43.23 0.80 44.69
C THR A 728 -44.26 1.78 44.07
N GLY A 729 -45.08 1.33 43.11
CA GLY A 729 -46.47 1.79 42.95
C GLY A 729 -46.91 2.43 41.61
N GLY A 730 -47.75 1.70 40.85
CA GLY A 730 -49.02 2.26 40.37
C GLY A 730 -49.21 2.67 38.90
N LYS A 731 -49.93 1.79 38.19
CA LYS A 731 -50.87 2.00 37.06
C LYS A 731 -50.33 2.08 35.62
N ALA A 732 -50.89 1.18 34.83
CA ALA A 732 -50.71 0.98 33.40
C ALA A 732 -51.55 1.97 32.57
N GLU A 733 -50.95 2.51 31.51
CA GLU A 733 -51.67 3.06 30.35
C GLU A 733 -50.99 2.60 29.05
N ASN A 734 -51.85 2.31 28.07
CA ASN A 734 -51.62 1.66 26.78
C ASN A 734 -50.98 2.62 25.73
N PRO A 735 -49.94 2.24 24.95
CA PRO A 735 -49.17 3.18 24.14
C PRO A 735 -49.70 3.45 22.71
N TYR A 736 -50.92 3.08 22.34
CA TYR A 736 -51.41 3.17 20.95
C TYR A 736 -52.03 4.50 20.49
N ILE A 737 -52.02 5.57 21.30
CA ILE A 737 -52.68 6.85 20.93
C ILE A 737 -51.75 7.83 20.19
N LYS A 738 -50.42 7.66 20.23
CA LYS A 738 -49.49 8.57 19.54
C LYS A 738 -49.24 8.25 18.06
N TRP A 739 -49.65 7.08 17.57
CA TRP A 739 -49.45 6.64 16.18
C TRP A 739 -50.63 6.89 15.25
N ILE A 740 -51.83 7.16 15.78
CA ILE A 740 -53.02 7.44 14.96
C ILE A 740 -53.02 8.90 14.46
N GLY A 741 -52.45 9.84 15.24
CA GLY A 741 -52.37 11.26 14.84
C GLY A 741 -51.42 11.54 13.68
N LEU A 742 -50.32 10.79 13.54
CA LEU A 742 -49.33 11.00 12.48
C LEU A 742 -49.82 10.49 11.11
N ALA A 743 -50.61 9.41 11.10
CA ALA A 743 -51.16 8.81 9.89
C ALA A 743 -52.23 9.70 9.21
N CYS A 744 -53.05 10.42 9.99
CA CYS A 744 -54.08 11.31 9.45
C CYS A 744 -53.51 12.59 8.80
N VAL A 745 -52.36 13.10 9.29
CA VAL A 745 -51.71 14.30 8.75
C VAL A 745 -50.99 14.01 7.41
N VAL A 746 -50.44 12.81 7.24
CA VAL A 746 -49.77 12.37 6.00
C VAL A 746 -50.79 12.05 4.90
N LEU A 747 -51.93 11.45 5.24
CA LEU A 747 -53.00 11.19 4.25
C LEU A 747 -53.72 12.47 3.80
N GLY A 748 -53.91 13.44 4.70
CA GLY A 748 -54.49 14.75 4.36
C GLY A 748 -53.61 15.59 3.42
N SER A 749 -52.28 15.50 3.56
CA SER A 749 -51.33 16.22 2.70
C SER A 749 -51.20 15.59 1.30
N ILE A 750 -51.34 14.27 1.17
CA ILE A 750 -51.39 13.60 -0.14
C ILE A 750 -52.69 13.94 -0.89
N GLY A 751 -53.83 14.02 -0.19
CA GLY A 751 -55.11 14.44 -0.77
C GLY A 751 -55.12 15.89 -1.27
N ALA A 752 -54.49 16.81 -0.52
CA ALA A 752 -54.36 18.21 -0.92
C ALA A 752 -53.46 18.39 -2.16
N VAL A 753 -52.37 17.64 -2.27
CA VAL A 753 -51.49 17.65 -3.46
C VAL A 753 -52.21 17.10 -4.68
N PHE A 754 -53.04 16.06 -4.52
CA PHE A 754 -53.84 15.49 -5.62
C PHE A 754 -54.95 16.45 -6.11
N ALA A 755 -55.61 17.16 -5.19
CA ALA A 755 -56.63 18.16 -5.51
C ALA A 755 -56.05 19.39 -6.25
N VAL A 756 -54.86 19.85 -5.85
CA VAL A 756 -54.16 20.97 -6.52
C VAL A 756 -53.63 20.58 -7.90
N ARG A 757 -53.18 19.33 -8.08
CA ARG A 757 -52.72 18.82 -9.39
C ARG A 757 -53.87 18.63 -10.39
N ASN A 758 -55.06 18.26 -9.92
CA ASN A 758 -56.25 18.13 -10.76
C ASN A 758 -56.91 19.47 -11.11
N ARG A 759 -56.82 20.50 -10.23
CA ARG A 759 -57.28 21.86 -10.55
C ARG A 759 -56.45 22.53 -11.66
N LYS A 760 -55.14 22.27 -11.74
CA LYS A 760 -54.28 22.79 -12.82
C LYS A 760 -54.50 22.13 -14.19
N LYS A 761 -55.15 20.96 -14.26
CA LYS A 761 -55.51 20.28 -15.52
C LYS A 761 -56.90 20.68 -16.06
N ALA A 762 -57.68 21.45 -15.31
CA ALA A 762 -59.01 21.92 -15.71
C ALA A 762 -59.04 23.37 -16.23
N GLN A 763 -57.88 24.03 -16.34
CA GLN A 763 -57.73 25.40 -16.87
C GLN A 763 -56.68 25.51 -18.00
N SER A 764 -56.42 24.42 -18.72
CA SER A 764 -55.66 24.43 -19.98
C SER A 764 -56.48 23.82 -21.12
#